data_AF-A0A7K6EQV7-F1
#
_entry.id   AF-A0A7K6EQV7-F1
#
_cell.length_a   1.000
_cell.length_b   1.000
_cell.length_c   1.000
_cell.angle_alpha   90.00
_cell.angle_beta   90.00
_cell.angle_gamma   90.00
#
_symmetry.space_group_name_H-M   'P 1'
#
loop_
_entity.id
_entity.type
_entity.pdbx_description
1 polymer ?
#
loop_
_entity_poly.entity_id
_entity_poly.type
_entity_poly.pdbx_seq_one_letter_code
_entity_poly.pdbx_strand_id
1 'polypeptide(L)'
;MRSRSNSGVRLDGYARLVQRTILCHQNPVTGLLSAGTDHKDAWVRDNIYSILAVWGLGMAYRKNADRDEDKAKAYELEQNVVKLMRGLLQCMMRQVDKVEKFKRTQSTKDCLHAKYNSATCATVVGDDQWGHLQVDATSLYLLFLAQMTASGLRIIFTLDEVTFIQNLVFYIEAAYKVADYGIWERGDKTNQGIPELNASSVGMAKAALEAIDELDLFGAHGGHKSVIHVLPDEVEHCQSILYSMLPRASTSKEIDAGLLSIISYPAFAVEDLNLVNVTKSEIISKLQGRYGCCRFLRDGYKTPREDPSRLHYDPAELKLFENIECEWPVFWTYFLIDGIFNDDKIQVQEYREALEGILIREKNGLVLMPELYAVPPEKVDEEYENPHSVDRVPVGKLPHLWGQSLYVLSCLLAEGFLAAGEIDPLNRRFSTGFKPDVVVQVTVLAESNQIKNLLQDHGINVQSIADIHPLRVQPARILSNLYTMLGRNKNMKLSGRPHRHIGVLGTSKLYVIRNQIFAFTPQFTDQHHFYLALDNQMIVEMLKTELAYLTSCWRMTGRPTLTFPITHTMLVDDGTDIHPAVLATIRKLEDGYFGGARVKIGKLSEFLTTSFHTYLSFLDPDCDLKLFDDRNEDCNSPDSEYGDYPADFCEQDSQDELDQYINEVLQSTALKSYLPPTSKTASQLPVFSANHSTEEILSIMAKTKGLEVPAMSMSLPTKVLNTHRKSLNLVDNPHFFETKDRESVLHLPKDAHGDLDCRKLVDQLKECPTLHDQADILYILHILKGADWDTELDGQYGVTVHCLLNELYRKAGLNQEWGLIRYISGILKKRVEVLAEACTDLLSHHKQLTVGLPPEPREKIITTPLPPEELTDLIYEASGQDISIAVLTQEIIMYLAMYVRSQPSLFVEMLRLRIGLIIQVMATELARSLKCSGEEASESLMNLSPFDMKSLLHHILSGKEFGVERSLRPVDSSSSSPAISIHEMGHSGATKTERSGITKLKSEMKQVRVFCQCSSESTAVLELCYQLTKALMSLQRSSTPSSPTSTSTTGSSGDMSWGDRKGQWLRRRRLDGAINRVPVGFYEKVWKILQKCHGLSIDGYVLPSSTTREMTPCEIKFAVHVESVLNHVPQPEYRQLLVEAILVLTFLSDIEVNSIGGIIHVDRIVHMANDLFLQELKSFGATGSILEKDVATGICHFFYDSAPSGAYGTMTYLTKAIIIYLHDFLPSTGCAMQ
;
A
#
# COMPACT_ATOMS: atom_id res chain seq x y z
N MET A 1 -46.69 25.23 -44.75
CA MET A 1 -45.84 24.45 -43.82
C MET A 1 -44.40 24.91 -44.01
N ARG A 2 -43.70 25.38 -42.96
CA ARG A 2 -42.25 25.63 -43.03
C ARG A 2 -41.52 24.30 -42.78
N SER A 3 -40.55 23.97 -43.64
CA SER A 3 -39.68 22.80 -43.48
C SER A 3 -38.97 22.85 -42.13
N ARG A 4 -38.84 21.69 -41.47
CA ARG A 4 -38.02 21.56 -40.26
C ARG A 4 -36.55 21.48 -40.67
N SER A 5 -35.64 21.87 -39.79
CA SER A 5 -34.20 21.83 -40.03
C SER A 5 -33.70 20.40 -40.24
N ASN A 6 -32.64 20.23 -41.04
CA ASN A 6 -32.03 18.90 -41.27
C ASN A 6 -31.49 18.29 -39.95
N SER A 7 -31.05 19.13 -39.02
CA SER A 7 -30.68 18.75 -37.65
C SER A 7 -31.85 18.11 -36.90
N GLY A 8 -33.01 18.76 -36.85
CA GLY A 8 -34.20 18.24 -36.18
C GLY A 8 -34.71 16.91 -36.77
N VAL A 9 -34.56 16.70 -38.08
CA VAL A 9 -34.89 15.41 -38.73
C VAL A 9 -33.90 14.30 -38.34
N ARG A 10 -32.62 14.62 -38.18
CA ARG A 10 -31.56 13.66 -37.80
C ARG A 10 -31.68 13.28 -36.31
N LEU A 11 -31.95 14.25 -35.43
CA LEU A 11 -32.27 14.02 -34.02
C LEU A 11 -33.55 13.20 -33.80
N ASP A 12 -34.58 13.37 -34.64
CA ASP A 12 -35.76 12.49 -34.64
C ASP A 12 -35.40 11.03 -34.99
N GLY A 13 -34.37 10.83 -35.82
CA GLY A 13 -33.80 9.51 -36.13
C GLY A 13 -33.16 8.86 -34.90
N TYR A 14 -32.29 9.60 -34.19
CA TYR A 14 -31.69 9.12 -32.94
C TYR A 14 -32.74 8.89 -31.84
N ALA A 15 -33.75 9.75 -31.72
CA ALA A 15 -34.86 9.55 -30.78
C ALA A 15 -35.64 8.27 -31.08
N ARG A 16 -35.91 7.96 -32.36
CA ARG A 16 -36.54 6.70 -32.75
C ARG A 16 -35.67 5.48 -32.41
N LEU A 17 -34.35 5.59 -32.59
CA LEU A 17 -33.40 4.52 -32.26
C LEU A 17 -33.38 4.29 -30.74
N VAL A 18 -33.15 5.32 -29.94
CA VAL A 18 -33.14 5.28 -28.47
C VAL A 18 -34.48 4.77 -27.91
N GLN A 19 -35.62 5.22 -28.46
CA GLN A 19 -36.94 4.77 -28.01
C GLN A 19 -37.18 3.27 -28.28
N ARG A 20 -36.62 2.73 -29.37
CA ARG A 20 -36.82 1.32 -29.77
C ARG A 20 -35.76 0.35 -29.26
N THR A 21 -34.62 0.85 -28.76
CA THR A 21 -33.50 0.00 -28.31
C THR A 21 -33.15 0.17 -26.83
N ILE A 22 -33.47 1.30 -26.20
CA ILE A 22 -33.11 1.59 -24.80
C ILE A 22 -34.37 1.86 -23.97
N LEU A 23 -35.12 2.93 -24.27
CA LEU A 23 -36.26 3.37 -23.43
C LEU A 23 -37.43 2.36 -23.43
N CYS A 24 -37.51 1.47 -24.41
CA CYS A 24 -38.46 0.34 -24.42
C CYS A 24 -38.23 -0.66 -23.27
N HIS A 25 -37.04 -0.67 -22.66
CA HIS A 25 -36.71 -1.49 -21.49
C HIS A 25 -36.81 -0.72 -20.16
N GLN A 26 -37.17 0.58 -20.20
CA GLN A 26 -37.21 1.40 -18.98
C GLN A 26 -38.51 1.15 -18.20
N ASN A 27 -38.37 0.81 -16.92
CA ASN A 27 -39.52 0.61 -16.04
C ASN A 27 -40.29 1.93 -15.83
N PRO A 28 -41.60 1.97 -16.09
CA PRO A 28 -42.39 3.21 -16.06
C PRO A 28 -42.66 3.74 -14.64
N VAL A 29 -42.27 3.02 -13.58
CA VAL A 29 -42.40 3.47 -12.18
C VAL A 29 -41.03 3.85 -11.63
N THR A 30 -40.07 2.92 -11.61
CA THR A 30 -38.75 3.11 -10.98
C THR A 30 -37.74 3.85 -11.86
N GLY A 31 -37.96 3.88 -13.18
CA GLY A 31 -36.99 4.39 -14.15
C GLY A 31 -35.83 3.43 -14.44
N LEU A 32 -35.74 2.27 -13.80
CA LEU A 32 -34.65 1.32 -14.01
C LEU A 32 -34.78 0.57 -15.34
N LEU A 33 -33.65 0.35 -16.01
CA LEU A 33 -33.51 -0.48 -17.21
C LEU A 33 -33.22 -1.94 -16.79
N SER A 34 -33.96 -2.89 -17.36
CA SER A 34 -33.67 -4.32 -17.22
C SER A 34 -32.58 -4.77 -18.21
N ALA A 35 -31.76 -5.74 -17.82
CA ALA A 35 -30.66 -6.25 -18.64
C ALA A 35 -31.09 -7.05 -19.90
N GLY A 36 -32.40 -7.29 -20.05
CA GLY A 36 -33.04 -7.92 -21.21
C GLY A 36 -34.56 -8.07 -21.00
N THR A 37 -35.23 -8.82 -21.88
CA THR A 37 -36.63 -9.24 -21.68
C THR A 37 -36.77 -10.32 -20.61
N ASP A 38 -35.79 -11.21 -20.54
CA ASP A 38 -35.84 -12.42 -19.71
C ASP A 38 -35.21 -12.18 -18.33
N HIS A 39 -34.22 -11.27 -18.26
CA HIS A 39 -33.59 -10.82 -17.02
C HIS A 39 -34.24 -9.53 -16.51
N LYS A 40 -34.99 -9.64 -15.42
CA LYS A 40 -35.69 -8.51 -14.76
C LYS A 40 -34.79 -7.68 -13.82
N ASP A 41 -33.52 -8.04 -13.74
CA ASP A 41 -32.55 -7.39 -12.86
C ASP A 41 -31.95 -6.15 -13.54
N ALA A 42 -31.70 -5.13 -12.73
CA ALA A 42 -31.11 -3.85 -13.10
C ALA A 42 -29.75 -3.72 -12.40
N TRP A 43 -28.67 -3.87 -13.16
CA TRP A 43 -27.31 -3.60 -12.70
C TRP A 43 -27.04 -2.09 -12.70
N VAL A 44 -26.40 -1.58 -11.66
CA VAL A 44 -26.08 -0.14 -11.50
C VAL A 44 -25.25 0.36 -12.70
N ARG A 45 -24.18 -0.35 -13.04
CA ARG A 45 -23.27 -0.02 -14.15
C ARG A 45 -23.99 0.02 -15.50
N ASP A 46 -24.66 -1.07 -15.88
CA ASP A 46 -25.41 -1.16 -17.13
C ASP A 46 -26.47 -0.05 -17.23
N ASN A 47 -27.16 0.27 -16.13
CA ASN A 47 -28.18 1.33 -16.10
C ASN A 47 -27.58 2.70 -16.40
N ILE A 48 -26.46 3.06 -15.75
CA ILE A 48 -25.80 4.35 -15.95
C ILE A 48 -25.25 4.45 -17.36
N TYR A 49 -24.49 3.46 -17.83
CA TYR A 49 -23.96 3.51 -19.20
C TYR A 49 -25.07 3.55 -20.26
N SER A 50 -26.18 2.84 -20.05
CA SER A 50 -27.31 2.82 -20.98
C SER A 50 -28.09 4.14 -21.03
N ILE A 51 -28.13 4.91 -19.94
CA ILE A 51 -28.85 6.20 -19.92
C ILE A 51 -28.06 7.34 -20.56
N LEU A 52 -26.75 7.19 -20.80
CA LEU A 52 -25.90 8.25 -21.37
C LEU A 52 -26.36 8.71 -22.76
N ALA A 53 -26.83 7.80 -23.61
CA ALA A 53 -27.43 8.16 -24.90
C ALA A 53 -28.72 8.99 -24.75
N VAL A 54 -29.52 8.73 -23.72
CA VAL A 54 -30.75 9.48 -23.43
C VAL A 54 -30.40 10.88 -22.91
N TRP A 55 -29.41 10.98 -22.03
CA TRP A 55 -28.88 12.25 -21.52
C TRP A 55 -28.27 13.09 -22.65
N GLY A 56 -27.33 12.53 -23.41
CA GLY A 56 -26.71 13.20 -24.55
C GLY A 56 -27.73 13.61 -25.62
N LEU A 57 -28.72 12.78 -25.93
CA LEU A 57 -29.78 13.15 -26.86
C LEU A 57 -30.68 14.27 -26.31
N GLY A 58 -31.02 14.24 -25.01
CA GLY A 58 -31.75 15.33 -24.34
C GLY A 58 -31.01 16.66 -24.45
N MET A 59 -29.70 16.66 -24.14
CA MET A 59 -28.83 17.83 -24.31
C MET A 59 -28.73 18.29 -25.77
N ALA A 60 -28.62 17.36 -26.73
CA ALA A 60 -28.59 17.68 -28.14
C ALA A 60 -29.89 18.34 -28.61
N TYR A 61 -31.06 17.89 -28.14
CA TYR A 61 -32.32 18.61 -28.36
C TYR A 61 -32.33 19.97 -27.67
N ARG A 62 -31.95 20.06 -26.39
CA ARG A 62 -31.90 21.31 -25.61
C ARG A 62 -31.10 22.40 -26.34
N LYS A 63 -29.95 22.03 -26.92
CA LYS A 63 -29.05 22.90 -27.69
C LYS A 63 -29.58 23.29 -29.07
N ASN A 64 -30.22 22.36 -29.78
CA ASN A 64 -30.66 22.52 -31.17
C ASN A 64 -32.18 22.75 -31.31
N ALA A 65 -32.86 23.20 -30.25
CA ALA A 65 -34.32 23.33 -30.22
C ALA A 65 -34.85 24.54 -31.01
N ASP A 66 -35.18 24.30 -32.29
CA ASP A 66 -35.84 25.29 -33.16
C ASP A 66 -37.32 25.52 -32.82
N ARG A 67 -37.96 24.60 -32.08
CA ARG A 67 -39.41 24.60 -31.78
C ARG A 67 -39.68 24.19 -30.34
N ASP A 68 -40.86 24.56 -29.84
CA ASP A 68 -41.30 24.11 -28.51
C ASP A 68 -41.55 22.59 -28.45
N GLU A 69 -41.85 21.94 -29.57
CA GLU A 69 -41.86 20.48 -29.72
C GLU A 69 -40.48 19.86 -29.40
N ASP A 70 -39.40 20.51 -29.82
CA ASP A 70 -38.03 20.02 -29.61
C ASP A 70 -37.59 20.25 -28.14
N LYS A 71 -38.03 21.34 -27.51
CA LYS A 71 -37.86 21.59 -26.06
C LYS A 71 -38.64 20.59 -25.21
N ALA A 72 -39.87 20.25 -25.60
CA ALA A 72 -40.69 19.26 -24.91
C ALA A 72 -40.02 17.87 -24.94
N LYS A 73 -39.46 17.47 -26.10
CA LYS A 73 -38.65 16.24 -26.23
C LYS A 73 -37.40 16.26 -25.37
N ALA A 74 -36.66 17.38 -25.34
CA ALA A 74 -35.50 17.53 -24.45
C ALA A 74 -35.90 17.26 -22.99
N TYR A 75 -36.95 17.94 -22.51
CA TYR A 75 -37.46 17.76 -21.15
C TYR A 75 -37.92 16.32 -20.86
N GLU A 76 -38.64 15.67 -21.77
CA GLU A 76 -39.07 14.27 -21.62
C GLU A 76 -37.88 13.31 -21.48
N LEU A 77 -36.87 13.44 -22.35
CA LEU A 77 -35.65 12.64 -22.29
C LEU A 77 -34.88 12.89 -20.97
N GLU A 78 -34.75 14.14 -20.56
CA GLU A 78 -34.11 14.52 -19.31
C GLU A 78 -34.84 13.98 -18.07
N GLN A 79 -36.18 13.98 -18.07
CA GLN A 79 -36.95 13.35 -16.98
C GLN A 79 -36.78 11.83 -16.93
N ASN A 80 -36.61 11.16 -18.08
CA ASN A 80 -36.27 9.74 -18.10
C ASN A 80 -34.88 9.46 -17.49
N VAL A 81 -33.91 10.36 -17.68
CA VAL A 81 -32.58 10.29 -17.02
C VAL A 81 -32.71 10.49 -15.51
N VAL A 82 -33.36 11.57 -15.07
CA VAL A 82 -33.57 11.87 -13.64
C VAL A 82 -34.27 10.72 -12.93
N LYS A 83 -35.29 10.12 -13.57
CA LYS A 83 -36.04 9.00 -13.02
C LYS A 83 -35.18 7.75 -12.82
N LEU A 84 -34.32 7.39 -13.78
CA LEU A 84 -33.39 6.27 -13.63
C LEU A 84 -32.40 6.50 -12.47
N MET A 85 -31.78 7.68 -12.42
CA MET A 85 -30.81 8.01 -11.38
C MET A 85 -31.45 8.01 -9.99
N ARG A 86 -32.68 8.53 -9.86
CA ARG A 86 -33.46 8.44 -8.61
C ARG A 86 -33.91 7.02 -8.27
N GLY A 87 -34.16 6.16 -9.26
CA GLY A 87 -34.39 4.73 -9.06
C GLY A 87 -33.18 4.05 -8.41
N LEU A 88 -31.98 4.31 -8.93
CA LEU A 88 -30.72 3.81 -8.36
C LEU A 88 -30.45 4.38 -6.95
N LEU A 89 -30.72 5.67 -6.73
CA LEU A 89 -30.65 6.28 -5.40
C LEU A 89 -31.55 5.54 -4.40
N GLN A 90 -32.80 5.25 -4.78
CA GLN A 90 -33.75 4.53 -3.93
C GLN A 90 -33.29 3.09 -3.63
N CYS A 91 -32.66 2.40 -4.61
CA CYS A 91 -32.05 1.09 -4.40
C CYS A 91 -30.93 1.12 -3.33
N MET A 92 -30.07 2.14 -3.36
CA MET A 92 -28.97 2.29 -2.41
C MET A 92 -29.45 2.76 -1.03
N MET A 93 -30.37 3.73 -0.96
CA MET A 93 -30.92 4.22 0.32
C MET A 93 -31.65 3.13 1.12
N ARG A 94 -32.24 2.13 0.45
CA ARG A 94 -32.83 0.95 1.11
C ARG A 94 -31.81 0.03 1.78
N GLN A 95 -30.51 0.24 1.55
CA GLN A 95 -29.40 -0.48 2.18
C GLN A 95 -28.57 0.46 3.07
N VAL A 96 -29.15 1.52 3.63
CA VAL A 96 -28.42 2.51 4.45
C VAL A 96 -27.67 1.87 5.64
N ASP A 97 -28.23 0.83 6.27
CA ASP A 97 -27.57 0.08 7.35
C ASP A 97 -26.25 -0.59 6.89
N LYS A 98 -26.14 -0.95 5.61
CA LYS A 98 -24.92 -1.49 5.02
C LYS A 98 -23.86 -0.42 4.80
N VAL A 99 -24.27 0.75 4.30
CA VAL A 99 -23.39 1.92 4.15
C VAL A 99 -22.79 2.29 5.51
N GLU A 100 -23.59 2.28 6.58
CA GLU A 100 -23.09 2.53 7.94
C GLU A 100 -22.08 1.48 8.41
N LYS A 101 -22.40 0.18 8.29
CA LYS A 101 -21.51 -0.91 8.71
C LYS A 101 -20.19 -0.95 7.94
N PHE A 102 -20.24 -0.86 6.61
CA PHE A 102 -19.08 -1.05 5.74
C PHE A 102 -17.99 0.00 5.98
N LYS A 103 -18.34 1.24 6.38
CA LYS A 103 -17.39 2.29 6.81
C LYS A 103 -16.41 1.82 7.90
N ARG A 104 -16.78 0.77 8.66
CA ARG A 104 -15.96 0.11 9.68
C ARG A 104 -15.50 -1.28 9.23
N THR A 105 -16.44 -2.15 8.83
CA THR A 105 -16.16 -3.59 8.64
C THR A 105 -15.38 -3.91 7.37
N GLN A 106 -15.50 -3.09 6.31
CA GLN A 106 -14.90 -3.30 4.98
C GLN A 106 -15.20 -4.70 4.37
N SER A 107 -16.21 -5.40 4.89
CA SER A 107 -16.53 -6.78 4.57
C SER A 107 -17.37 -6.88 3.30
N THR A 108 -17.09 -7.89 2.46
CA THR A 108 -17.92 -8.21 1.28
C THR A 108 -19.38 -8.50 1.65
N LYS A 109 -19.67 -8.94 2.88
CA LYS A 109 -21.05 -9.18 3.34
C LYS A 109 -21.83 -7.89 3.65
N ASP A 110 -21.12 -6.84 4.07
CA ASP A 110 -21.72 -5.54 4.39
C ASP A 110 -21.73 -4.58 3.18
N CYS A 111 -21.34 -5.04 1.98
CA CYS A 111 -21.31 -4.19 0.81
C CYS A 111 -22.70 -3.92 0.20
N LEU A 112 -22.80 -2.82 -0.56
CA LEU A 112 -23.98 -2.54 -1.38
C LEU A 112 -24.11 -3.56 -2.51
N HIS A 113 -25.34 -4.02 -2.79
CA HIS A 113 -25.59 -4.87 -3.95
C HIS A 113 -25.35 -4.12 -5.27
N ALA A 114 -24.76 -4.80 -6.25
CA ALA A 114 -24.51 -4.24 -7.59
C ALA A 114 -25.74 -4.31 -8.53
N LYS A 115 -26.75 -5.13 -8.18
CA LYS A 115 -27.95 -5.38 -8.98
C LYS A 115 -29.23 -5.45 -8.16
N TYR A 116 -30.32 -4.98 -8.75
CA TYR A 116 -31.62 -4.77 -8.09
C TYR A 116 -32.79 -5.25 -8.93
N ASN A 117 -33.94 -5.46 -8.30
CA ASN A 117 -35.17 -5.75 -9.02
C ASN A 117 -35.67 -4.47 -9.72
N SER A 118 -35.76 -4.49 -11.05
CA SER A 118 -36.15 -3.31 -11.85
C SER A 118 -37.53 -2.75 -11.50
N ALA A 119 -38.45 -3.55 -10.96
CA ALA A 119 -39.82 -3.11 -10.65
C ALA A 119 -40.03 -2.68 -9.19
N THR A 120 -39.24 -3.20 -8.24
CA THR A 120 -39.45 -2.98 -6.80
C THR A 120 -38.33 -2.24 -6.10
N CYS A 121 -37.17 -2.05 -6.73
CA CYS A 121 -35.93 -1.53 -6.11
C CYS A 121 -35.42 -2.37 -4.91
N ALA A 122 -35.81 -3.65 -4.83
CA ALA A 122 -35.32 -4.59 -3.81
C ALA A 122 -34.05 -5.31 -4.27
N THR A 123 -33.34 -5.93 -3.33
CA THR A 123 -32.27 -6.90 -3.59
C THR A 123 -32.84 -8.15 -4.27
N VAL A 124 -32.05 -8.84 -5.08
CA VAL A 124 -32.51 -9.99 -5.92
C VAL A 124 -31.90 -11.34 -5.54
N VAL A 125 -30.82 -11.32 -4.76
CA VAL A 125 -30.06 -12.50 -4.28
C VAL A 125 -29.55 -12.22 -2.87
N GLY A 126 -29.04 -13.23 -2.16
CA GLY A 126 -28.38 -13.07 -0.86
C GLY A 126 -27.05 -12.31 -0.91
N ASP A 127 -26.55 -11.91 0.26
CA ASP A 127 -25.30 -11.12 0.41
C ASP A 127 -24.03 -11.89 0.03
N ASP A 128 -24.07 -13.23 0.11
CA ASP A 128 -22.99 -14.16 -0.21
C ASP A 128 -23.16 -14.88 -1.55
N GLN A 129 -24.26 -14.61 -2.27
CA GLN A 129 -24.65 -15.35 -3.50
C GLN A 129 -24.16 -14.70 -4.81
N TRP A 130 -23.50 -13.54 -4.75
CA TRP A 130 -23.00 -12.82 -5.92
C TRP A 130 -21.81 -11.95 -5.58
N GLY A 131 -20.99 -11.64 -6.59
CA GLY A 131 -19.92 -10.65 -6.49
C GLY A 131 -20.47 -9.22 -6.40
N HIS A 132 -21.06 -8.88 -5.25
CA HIS A 132 -21.74 -7.60 -5.01
C HIS A 132 -20.80 -6.42 -4.82
N LEU A 133 -19.64 -6.65 -4.17
CA LEU A 133 -18.65 -5.60 -3.95
C LEU A 133 -18.03 -5.22 -5.31
N GLN A 134 -18.60 -4.17 -5.90
CA GLN A 134 -18.25 -3.57 -7.19
C GLN A 134 -18.07 -2.08 -6.97
N VAL A 135 -16.83 -1.68 -6.69
CA VAL A 135 -16.52 -0.30 -6.31
C VAL A 135 -16.63 0.61 -7.54
N ASP A 136 -16.35 0.08 -8.73
CA ASP A 136 -16.61 0.73 -10.02
C ASP A 136 -18.06 1.19 -10.16
N ALA A 137 -19.04 0.34 -9.83
CA ALA A 137 -20.45 0.60 -10.08
C ALA A 137 -21.01 1.74 -9.19
N THR A 138 -20.66 1.74 -7.91
CA THR A 138 -21.08 2.81 -6.97
C THR A 138 -20.36 4.13 -7.30
N SER A 139 -19.07 4.05 -7.68
CA SER A 139 -18.30 5.22 -8.08
C SER A 139 -18.82 5.83 -9.39
N LEU A 140 -19.15 5.01 -10.39
CA LEU A 140 -19.75 5.45 -11.65
C LEU A 140 -21.08 6.20 -11.43
N TYR A 141 -21.88 5.77 -10.44
CA TYR A 141 -23.09 6.48 -10.04
C TYR A 141 -22.78 7.89 -9.53
N LEU A 142 -21.81 8.03 -8.62
CA LEU A 142 -21.41 9.32 -8.07
C LEU A 142 -20.79 10.24 -9.14
N LEU A 143 -19.94 9.71 -10.02
CA LEU A 143 -19.37 10.45 -11.15
C LEU A 143 -20.46 11.02 -12.07
N PHE A 144 -21.44 10.20 -12.47
CA PHE A 144 -22.51 10.67 -13.35
C PHE A 144 -23.58 11.48 -12.62
N LEU A 145 -23.82 11.27 -11.33
CA LEU A 145 -24.59 12.19 -10.50
C LEU A 145 -23.97 13.59 -10.55
N ALA A 146 -22.66 13.68 -10.41
CA ALA A 146 -21.90 14.92 -10.48
C ALA A 146 -21.98 15.58 -11.87
N GLN A 147 -21.61 14.87 -12.94
CA GLN A 147 -21.65 15.40 -14.31
C GLN A 147 -23.07 15.80 -14.75
N MET A 148 -24.10 15.02 -14.39
CA MET A 148 -25.49 15.34 -14.72
C MET A 148 -26.01 16.55 -13.93
N THR A 149 -25.65 16.69 -12.65
CA THR A 149 -26.01 17.86 -11.83
C THR A 149 -25.33 19.12 -12.38
N ALA A 150 -24.05 19.04 -12.75
CA ALA A 150 -23.34 20.12 -13.42
C ALA A 150 -23.93 20.49 -14.80
N SER A 151 -24.53 19.54 -15.52
CA SER A 151 -25.31 19.79 -16.76
C SER A 151 -26.69 20.43 -16.52
N GLY A 152 -27.07 20.67 -15.26
CA GLY A 152 -28.32 21.29 -14.85
C GLY A 152 -29.49 20.31 -14.61
N LEU A 153 -29.24 19.00 -14.46
CA LEU A 153 -30.29 18.06 -14.04
C LEU A 153 -30.42 18.04 -12.52
N ARG A 154 -31.63 18.30 -12.01
CA ARG A 154 -31.94 18.16 -10.59
C ARG A 154 -32.27 16.71 -10.25
N ILE A 155 -31.32 15.98 -9.68
CA ILE A 155 -31.48 14.57 -9.29
C ILE A 155 -31.78 14.44 -7.78
N ILE A 156 -31.13 15.22 -6.95
CA ILE A 156 -31.26 15.21 -5.48
C ILE A 156 -32.27 16.29 -5.04
N PHE A 157 -33.16 15.95 -4.10
CA PHE A 157 -34.30 16.78 -3.71
C PHE A 157 -34.37 17.15 -2.23
N THR A 158 -33.70 16.41 -1.33
CA THR A 158 -33.76 16.65 0.13
C THR A 158 -32.37 16.65 0.77
N LEU A 159 -32.23 17.29 1.94
CA LEU A 159 -30.98 17.26 2.71
C LEU A 159 -30.67 15.87 3.28
N ASP A 160 -31.69 15.03 3.54
CA ASP A 160 -31.47 13.62 3.87
C ASP A 160 -30.81 12.89 2.69
N GLU A 161 -31.27 13.10 1.44
CA GLU A 161 -30.61 12.54 0.25
C GLU A 161 -29.17 13.05 0.09
N VAL A 162 -28.90 14.35 0.33
CA VAL A 162 -27.53 14.90 0.36
C VAL A 162 -26.66 14.16 1.40
N THR A 163 -27.14 14.02 2.63
CA THR A 163 -26.39 13.34 3.70
C THR A 163 -26.14 11.86 3.38
N PHE A 164 -27.07 11.20 2.68
CA PHE A 164 -26.84 9.85 2.18
C PHE A 164 -25.72 9.81 1.14
N ILE A 165 -25.69 10.75 0.19
CA ILE A 165 -24.58 10.87 -0.79
C ILE A 165 -23.24 11.15 -0.09
N GLN A 166 -23.20 12.02 0.93
CA GLN A 166 -21.99 12.26 1.72
C GLN A 166 -21.50 10.98 2.45
N ASN A 167 -22.41 10.08 2.85
CA ASN A 167 -22.02 8.78 3.41
C ASN A 167 -21.63 7.75 2.33
N LEU A 168 -22.14 7.86 1.10
CA LEU A 168 -21.61 7.09 -0.04
C LEU A 168 -20.17 7.50 -0.37
N VAL A 169 -19.79 8.78 -0.21
CA VAL A 169 -18.39 9.21 -0.30
C VAL A 169 -17.54 8.47 0.74
N PHE A 170 -17.95 8.46 2.02
CA PHE A 170 -17.21 7.75 3.08
C PHE A 170 -17.17 6.22 2.90
N TYR A 171 -18.19 5.66 2.23
CA TYR A 171 -18.19 4.27 1.78
C TYR A 171 -17.12 4.04 0.72
N ILE A 172 -17.01 4.90 -0.30
CA ILE A 172 -15.95 4.82 -1.31
C ILE A 172 -14.55 5.02 -0.70
N GLU A 173 -14.36 5.98 0.22
CA GLU A 173 -13.10 6.18 0.97
C GLU A 173 -12.65 4.91 1.74
N ALA A 174 -13.60 4.07 2.15
CA ALA A 174 -13.30 2.75 2.72
C ALA A 174 -13.04 1.70 1.62
N ALA A 175 -13.87 1.71 0.57
CA ALA A 175 -13.96 0.62 -0.39
C ALA A 175 -12.82 0.55 -1.41
N TYR A 176 -12.24 1.68 -1.85
CA TYR A 176 -11.22 1.65 -2.93
C TYR A 176 -9.92 0.92 -2.55
N LYS A 177 -9.70 0.67 -1.25
CA LYS A 177 -8.57 -0.06 -0.68
C LYS A 177 -8.83 -1.57 -0.59
N VAL A 178 -10.09 -1.99 -0.72
CA VAL A 178 -10.56 -3.37 -0.55
C VAL A 178 -10.55 -4.10 -1.89
N ALA A 179 -10.16 -5.37 -1.88
CA ALA A 179 -10.27 -6.24 -3.04
C ALA A 179 -11.75 -6.42 -3.44
N ASP A 180 -12.08 -6.25 -4.72
CA ASP A 180 -13.44 -6.26 -5.25
C ASP A 180 -13.61 -7.25 -6.42
N TYR A 181 -14.85 -7.41 -6.89
CA TYR A 181 -15.16 -8.31 -8.01
C TYR A 181 -14.89 -7.67 -9.39
N GLY A 182 -14.62 -6.37 -9.41
CA GLY A 182 -14.33 -5.57 -10.59
C GLY A 182 -15.49 -5.47 -11.59
N ILE A 183 -15.24 -4.74 -12.67
CA ILE A 183 -16.22 -4.44 -13.74
C ILE A 183 -16.81 -5.69 -14.45
N TRP A 184 -16.15 -6.85 -14.31
CA TRP A 184 -16.57 -8.12 -14.90
C TRP A 184 -17.28 -9.08 -13.93
N GLU A 185 -17.41 -8.71 -12.65
CA GLU A 185 -18.12 -9.46 -11.61
C GLU A 185 -17.46 -10.80 -11.21
N ARG A 186 -16.16 -10.96 -11.49
CA ARG A 186 -15.40 -12.23 -11.34
C ARG A 186 -14.35 -12.21 -10.23
N GLY A 187 -13.82 -11.03 -9.89
CA GLY A 187 -12.59 -10.92 -9.10
C GLY A 187 -11.38 -11.37 -9.92
N ASP A 188 -10.71 -12.43 -9.50
CA ASP A 188 -9.58 -13.03 -10.22
C ASP A 188 -10.00 -13.70 -11.54
N LYS A 189 -9.04 -13.86 -12.46
CA LYS A 189 -9.34 -14.43 -13.79
C LYS A 189 -9.80 -15.89 -13.79
N THR A 190 -9.53 -16.66 -12.72
CA THR A 190 -10.04 -18.04 -12.62
C THR A 190 -11.55 -18.07 -12.36
N ASN A 191 -12.14 -16.90 -12.06
CA ASN A 191 -13.55 -16.72 -11.76
C ASN A 191 -14.01 -17.60 -10.58
N GLN A 192 -13.12 -17.89 -9.63
CA GLN A 192 -13.40 -18.72 -8.44
C GLN A 192 -14.01 -17.91 -7.28
N GLY A 193 -14.55 -16.71 -7.55
CA GLY A 193 -15.13 -15.82 -6.54
C GLY A 193 -14.12 -15.13 -5.62
N ILE A 194 -12.83 -15.18 -5.96
CA ILE A 194 -11.73 -14.55 -5.22
C ILE A 194 -11.63 -13.09 -5.65
N PRO A 195 -11.92 -12.09 -4.79
CA PRO A 195 -11.79 -10.68 -5.15
C PRO A 195 -10.32 -10.26 -5.33
N GLU A 196 -10.07 -9.24 -6.14
CA GLU A 196 -8.74 -8.64 -6.33
C GLU A 196 -8.84 -7.11 -6.27
N LEU A 197 -7.74 -6.40 -5.99
CA LEU A 197 -7.68 -4.96 -6.24
C LEU A 197 -7.67 -4.73 -7.76
N ASN A 198 -8.75 -4.15 -8.31
CA ASN A 198 -8.89 -3.88 -9.74
C ASN A 198 -8.65 -2.38 -10.03
N ALA A 199 -7.70 -2.08 -10.93
CA ALA A 199 -7.34 -0.69 -11.25
C ALA A 199 -8.52 0.12 -11.84
N SER A 200 -9.41 -0.52 -12.61
CA SER A 200 -10.63 0.13 -13.13
C SER A 200 -11.58 0.59 -12.02
N SER A 201 -11.72 -0.17 -10.94
CA SER A 201 -12.49 0.21 -9.75
C SER A 201 -11.86 1.39 -9.02
N VAL A 202 -10.54 1.37 -8.80
CA VAL A 202 -9.79 2.47 -8.16
C VAL A 202 -9.84 3.76 -9.00
N GLY A 203 -9.71 3.64 -10.33
CA GLY A 203 -9.78 4.78 -11.25
C GLY A 203 -11.16 5.43 -11.31
N MET A 204 -12.21 4.61 -11.28
CA MET A 204 -13.58 5.12 -11.20
C MET A 204 -13.85 5.77 -9.83
N ALA A 205 -13.33 5.19 -8.74
CA ALA A 205 -13.41 5.77 -7.39
C ALA A 205 -12.72 7.14 -7.32
N LYS A 206 -11.47 7.26 -7.80
CA LYS A 206 -10.77 8.55 -7.90
C LYS A 206 -11.60 9.59 -8.64
N ALA A 207 -12.11 9.22 -9.82
CA ALA A 207 -12.87 10.14 -10.66
C ALA A 207 -14.20 10.57 -10.02
N ALA A 208 -14.87 9.68 -9.30
CA ALA A 208 -16.07 9.99 -8.55
C ALA A 208 -15.80 10.97 -7.39
N LEU A 209 -14.75 10.72 -6.61
CA LEU A 209 -14.32 11.55 -5.50
C LEU A 209 -13.95 12.97 -5.98
N GLU A 210 -13.12 13.09 -7.01
CA GLU A 210 -12.78 14.38 -7.63
C GLU A 210 -13.96 15.11 -8.27
N ALA A 211 -14.95 14.38 -8.82
CA ALA A 211 -16.09 14.99 -9.52
C ALA A 211 -17.17 15.53 -8.58
N ILE A 212 -17.27 14.98 -7.36
CA ILE A 212 -18.31 15.35 -6.39
C ILE A 212 -17.79 16.31 -5.31
N ASP A 213 -16.47 16.52 -5.19
CA ASP A 213 -15.88 17.47 -4.25
C ASP A 213 -16.32 18.91 -4.54
N GLU A 214 -16.73 19.62 -3.48
CA GLU A 214 -17.28 20.97 -3.49
C GLU A 214 -18.48 21.17 -4.45
N LEU A 215 -19.15 20.08 -4.87
CA LEU A 215 -20.33 20.15 -5.73
C LEU A 215 -21.62 20.34 -4.92
N ASP A 216 -22.42 21.34 -5.29
CA ASP A 216 -23.78 21.51 -4.79
C ASP A 216 -24.76 20.56 -5.51
N LEU A 217 -25.32 19.59 -4.77
CA LEU A 217 -26.25 18.58 -5.29
C LEU A 217 -27.64 19.13 -5.66
N PHE A 218 -27.98 20.36 -5.27
CA PHE A 218 -29.17 21.07 -5.78
C PHE A 218 -28.85 21.99 -6.98
N GLY A 219 -27.59 21.99 -7.44
CA GLY A 219 -27.12 22.82 -8.54
C GLY A 219 -27.22 24.31 -8.23
N ALA A 220 -27.57 25.12 -9.22
CA ALA A 220 -27.67 26.59 -9.11
C ALA A 220 -28.78 27.11 -8.15
N HIS A 221 -29.46 26.23 -7.42
CA HIS A 221 -30.52 26.56 -6.46
C HIS A 221 -30.24 26.05 -5.04
N GLY A 222 -29.06 25.48 -4.79
CA GLY A 222 -28.67 25.01 -3.47
C GLY A 222 -28.00 26.06 -2.60
N GLY A 223 -27.34 25.57 -1.56
CA GLY A 223 -26.54 26.37 -0.65
C GLY A 223 -25.53 25.50 0.11
N HIS A 224 -24.86 26.10 1.08
CA HIS A 224 -23.73 25.52 1.82
C HIS A 224 -24.01 24.19 2.58
N LYS A 225 -25.27 23.71 2.62
CA LYS A 225 -25.67 22.41 3.18
C LYS A 225 -25.89 21.31 2.15
N SER A 226 -25.99 21.66 0.86
CA SER A 226 -26.13 20.71 -0.24
C SER A 226 -24.80 20.44 -0.98
N VAL A 227 -23.71 21.07 -0.51
CA VAL A 227 -22.34 20.82 -0.94
C VAL A 227 -21.82 19.51 -0.35
N ILE A 228 -21.14 18.70 -1.16
CA ILE A 228 -20.41 17.51 -0.74
C ILE A 228 -18.93 17.85 -0.57
N HIS A 229 -18.30 17.35 0.49
CA HIS A 229 -16.87 17.52 0.73
C HIS A 229 -16.12 16.20 0.67
N VAL A 230 -14.94 16.23 0.06
CA VAL A 230 -14.00 15.11 -0.05
C VAL A 230 -12.63 15.55 0.45
N LEU A 231 -11.90 14.64 1.10
CA LEU A 231 -10.51 14.92 1.50
C LEU A 231 -9.54 14.64 0.35
N PRO A 232 -8.64 15.59 0.03
CA PRO A 232 -7.71 15.45 -1.10
C PRO A 232 -6.71 14.31 -0.89
N ASP A 233 -6.41 13.96 0.36
CA ASP A 233 -5.54 12.86 0.71
C ASP A 233 -6.09 11.51 0.20
N GLU A 234 -7.42 11.29 0.23
CA GLU A 234 -8.04 10.07 -0.29
C GLU A 234 -7.97 9.99 -1.83
N VAL A 235 -8.08 11.13 -2.53
CA VAL A 235 -7.88 11.23 -3.99
C VAL A 235 -6.45 10.91 -4.40
N GLU A 236 -5.46 11.46 -3.68
CA GLU A 236 -4.03 11.22 -3.97
C GLU A 236 -3.62 9.77 -3.65
N HIS A 237 -4.18 9.16 -2.60
CA HIS A 237 -4.00 7.72 -2.37
C HIS A 237 -4.50 6.89 -3.57
N CYS A 238 -5.67 7.21 -4.15
CA CYS A 238 -6.12 6.55 -5.38
C CYS A 238 -5.16 6.80 -6.56
N GLN A 239 -4.62 8.02 -6.71
CA GLN A 239 -3.62 8.36 -7.74
C GLN A 239 -2.34 7.52 -7.59
N SER A 240 -1.84 7.36 -6.36
CA SER A 240 -0.67 6.54 -6.04
C SER A 240 -0.87 5.07 -6.45
N ILE A 241 -2.01 4.49 -6.07
CA ILE A 241 -2.39 3.11 -6.44
C ILE A 241 -2.47 2.94 -7.97
N LEU A 242 -3.06 3.90 -8.69
CA LEU A 242 -3.14 3.83 -10.16
C LEU A 242 -1.77 3.91 -10.82
N TYR A 243 -0.88 4.76 -10.29
CA TYR A 243 0.48 4.94 -10.80
C TYR A 243 1.37 3.71 -10.55
N SER A 244 1.11 2.94 -9.49
CA SER A 244 1.82 1.70 -9.21
C SER A 244 1.29 0.48 -9.97
N MET A 245 -0.03 0.46 -10.26
CA MET A 245 -0.67 -0.67 -10.95
C MET A 245 -0.51 -0.59 -12.47
N LEU A 246 -0.83 0.55 -13.10
CA LEU A 246 -0.94 0.64 -14.56
C LEU A 246 0.40 0.37 -15.29
N PRO A 247 0.38 -0.26 -16.48
CA PRO A 247 -0.79 -0.62 -17.31
C PRO A 247 -1.53 -1.88 -16.84
N ARG A 248 -1.12 -2.51 -15.74
CA ARG A 248 -1.73 -3.73 -15.21
C ARG A 248 -3.13 -3.46 -14.65
N ALA A 249 -4.02 -4.44 -14.77
CA ALA A 249 -5.38 -4.33 -14.24
C ALA A 249 -5.54 -4.90 -12.84
N SER A 250 -4.91 -6.05 -12.54
CA SER A 250 -4.90 -6.68 -11.21
C SER A 250 -3.73 -7.67 -11.06
N THR A 251 -3.64 -8.34 -9.91
CA THR A 251 -2.61 -9.38 -9.65
C THR A 251 -2.64 -10.53 -10.66
N SER A 252 -3.84 -10.94 -11.08
CA SER A 252 -4.05 -12.02 -12.07
C SER A 252 -4.29 -11.55 -13.51
N LYS A 253 -4.51 -10.25 -13.77
CA LYS A 253 -4.76 -9.70 -15.11
C LYS A 253 -3.64 -8.74 -15.52
N GLU A 254 -2.73 -9.19 -16.40
CA GLU A 254 -1.61 -8.35 -16.85
C GLU A 254 -2.04 -7.11 -17.66
N ILE A 255 -3.22 -7.14 -18.28
CA ILE A 255 -3.88 -6.04 -18.99
C ILE A 255 -5.40 -6.30 -19.04
N ASP A 256 -6.24 -5.26 -19.10
CA ASP A 256 -7.70 -5.36 -19.23
C ASP A 256 -8.26 -4.17 -20.04
N ALA A 257 -9.16 -4.42 -20.98
CA ALA A 257 -9.74 -3.37 -21.84
C ALA A 257 -10.70 -2.43 -21.08
N GLY A 258 -11.21 -2.84 -19.91
CA GLY A 258 -11.97 -1.98 -19.00
C GLY A 258 -11.17 -0.78 -18.49
N LEU A 259 -9.84 -0.80 -18.56
CA LEU A 259 -8.99 0.35 -18.23
C LEU A 259 -9.21 1.55 -19.17
N LEU A 260 -9.77 1.35 -20.37
CA LEU A 260 -10.19 2.44 -21.26
C LEU A 260 -11.15 3.42 -20.58
N SER A 261 -12.02 2.91 -19.69
CA SER A 261 -12.99 3.73 -18.96
C SER A 261 -12.36 4.68 -17.94
N ILE A 262 -11.10 4.46 -17.53
CA ILE A 262 -10.38 5.28 -16.54
C ILE A 262 -9.24 6.11 -17.13
N ILE A 263 -8.59 5.66 -18.20
CA ILE A 263 -7.54 6.45 -18.88
C ILE A 263 -8.13 7.49 -19.87
N SER A 264 -9.41 7.33 -20.23
CA SER A 264 -10.15 8.23 -21.12
C SER A 264 -11.58 8.43 -20.57
N TYR A 265 -12.54 8.78 -21.44
CA TYR A 265 -13.95 8.94 -21.07
C TYR A 265 -14.53 7.63 -20.49
N PRO A 266 -15.31 7.67 -19.38
CA PRO A 266 -15.79 8.87 -18.69
C PRO A 266 -14.90 9.41 -17.56
N ALA A 267 -13.97 8.63 -17.02
CA ALA A 267 -13.34 9.00 -15.75
C ALA A 267 -12.12 9.92 -15.88
N PHE A 268 -11.27 9.81 -16.91
CA PHE A 268 -10.03 10.61 -17.05
C PHE A 268 -9.16 10.65 -15.76
N ALA A 269 -9.09 9.54 -15.03
CA ALA A 269 -8.53 9.46 -13.69
C ALA A 269 -6.99 9.54 -13.64
N VAL A 270 -6.31 9.22 -14.75
CA VAL A 270 -4.85 9.11 -14.81
C VAL A 270 -4.23 10.43 -15.29
N GLU A 271 -3.39 11.01 -14.44
CA GLU A 271 -2.76 12.31 -14.68
C GLU A 271 -1.49 12.29 -15.54
N ASP A 272 -0.79 11.15 -15.65
CA ASP A 272 0.41 11.00 -16.46
C ASP A 272 0.06 10.55 -17.88
N LEU A 273 0.25 11.45 -18.85
CA LEU A 273 0.01 11.20 -20.26
C LEU A 273 0.87 10.05 -20.82
N ASN A 274 2.08 9.82 -20.30
CA ASN A 274 2.91 8.68 -20.73
C ASN A 274 2.27 7.36 -20.28
N LEU A 275 1.77 7.30 -19.05
CA LEU A 275 1.10 6.13 -18.49
C LEU A 275 -0.23 5.84 -19.21
N VAL A 276 -1.00 6.88 -19.55
CA VAL A 276 -2.19 6.79 -20.43
C VAL A 276 -1.80 6.18 -21.78
N ASN A 277 -0.78 6.71 -22.44
CA ASN A 277 -0.35 6.24 -23.77
C ASN A 277 0.21 4.82 -23.76
N VAL A 278 1.00 4.45 -22.75
CA VAL A 278 1.51 3.07 -22.57
C VAL A 278 0.35 2.10 -22.32
N THR A 279 -0.60 2.46 -21.45
CA THR A 279 -1.77 1.61 -21.17
C THR A 279 -2.65 1.44 -22.41
N LYS A 280 -2.92 2.52 -23.15
CA LYS A 280 -3.65 2.46 -24.43
C LYS A 280 -2.93 1.59 -25.47
N SER A 281 -1.61 1.70 -25.57
CA SER A 281 -0.80 0.88 -26.51
C SER A 281 -0.76 -0.60 -26.15
N GLU A 282 -0.68 -0.94 -24.86
CA GLU A 282 -0.77 -2.33 -24.38
C GLU A 282 -2.16 -2.94 -24.67
N ILE A 283 -3.25 -2.20 -24.43
CA ILE A 283 -4.61 -2.66 -24.79
C ILE A 283 -4.72 -2.91 -26.30
N ILE A 284 -4.29 -1.97 -27.13
CA ILE A 284 -4.37 -2.12 -28.60
C ILE A 284 -3.52 -3.31 -29.07
N SER A 285 -2.29 -3.43 -28.59
CA SER A 285 -1.35 -4.47 -29.05
C SER A 285 -1.67 -5.90 -28.58
N LYS A 286 -2.33 -6.05 -27.42
CA LYS A 286 -2.62 -7.37 -26.82
C LYS A 286 -4.08 -7.80 -26.88
N LEU A 287 -5.03 -6.85 -26.92
CA LEU A 287 -6.45 -7.15 -26.78
C LEU A 287 -7.30 -6.78 -28.01
N GLN A 288 -6.82 -5.95 -28.94
CA GLN A 288 -7.60 -5.59 -30.13
C GLN A 288 -7.62 -6.72 -31.17
N GLY A 289 -8.82 -7.07 -31.64
CA GLY A 289 -9.06 -8.03 -32.72
C GLY A 289 -9.76 -7.41 -33.93
N ARG A 290 -10.43 -8.25 -34.74
CA ARG A 290 -11.10 -7.84 -35.99
C ARG A 290 -12.54 -7.34 -35.82
N TYR A 291 -13.10 -7.42 -34.61
CA TYR A 291 -14.49 -7.12 -34.26
C TYR A 291 -14.64 -6.31 -32.95
N GLY A 292 -13.54 -5.96 -32.28
CA GLY A 292 -13.54 -5.26 -31.00
C GLY A 292 -12.24 -5.43 -30.24
N CYS A 293 -12.32 -5.44 -28.90
CA CYS A 293 -11.24 -5.93 -28.04
C CYS A 293 -11.71 -7.08 -27.15
N CYS A 294 -10.84 -8.04 -26.85
CA CYS A 294 -11.04 -8.99 -25.76
C CYS A 294 -11.02 -8.26 -24.41
N ARG A 295 -11.73 -8.78 -23.40
CA ARG A 295 -11.78 -8.12 -22.08
C ARG A 295 -10.42 -8.16 -21.37
N PHE A 296 -9.81 -9.33 -21.33
CA PHE A 296 -8.44 -9.60 -20.86
C PHE A 296 -7.96 -10.91 -21.49
N LEU A 297 -6.65 -11.21 -21.41
CA LEU A 297 -6.07 -12.44 -21.96
C LEU A 297 -6.58 -13.69 -21.23
N ARG A 298 -6.84 -14.77 -21.97
CA ARG A 298 -7.41 -16.05 -21.49
C ARG A 298 -8.78 -15.91 -20.82
N ASP A 299 -9.61 -14.97 -21.28
CA ASP A 299 -11.00 -14.85 -20.85
C ASP A 299 -11.92 -15.85 -21.56
N GLY A 300 -12.46 -16.81 -20.81
CA GLY A 300 -13.32 -17.87 -21.33
C GLY A 300 -14.75 -17.46 -21.67
N TYR A 301 -15.20 -16.25 -21.30
CA TYR A 301 -16.62 -15.90 -21.34
C TYR A 301 -17.24 -15.98 -22.74
N LYS A 302 -18.25 -16.86 -22.87
CA LYS A 302 -18.96 -17.21 -24.11
C LYS A 302 -18.06 -17.75 -25.22
N THR A 303 -16.83 -18.17 -24.91
CA THR A 303 -15.97 -18.86 -25.87
C THR A 303 -16.52 -20.27 -26.14
N PRO A 304 -16.28 -20.88 -27.32
CA PRO A 304 -16.80 -22.21 -27.64
C PRO A 304 -16.27 -23.36 -26.77
N ARG A 305 -15.23 -23.12 -25.96
CA ARG A 305 -14.65 -24.09 -25.05
C ARG A 305 -15.13 -23.95 -23.60
N GLU A 306 -15.83 -22.85 -23.26
CA GLU A 306 -16.44 -22.66 -21.94
C GLU A 306 -17.59 -23.65 -21.73
N ASP A 307 -17.63 -24.29 -20.56
CA ASP A 307 -18.81 -25.02 -20.11
C ASP A 307 -19.82 -24.03 -19.49
N PRO A 308 -20.98 -23.76 -20.13
CA PRO A 308 -21.94 -22.79 -19.62
C PRO A 308 -22.75 -23.30 -18.41
N SER A 309 -22.57 -24.55 -17.98
CA SER A 309 -23.26 -25.13 -16.82
C SER A 309 -22.57 -24.86 -15.47
N ARG A 310 -21.31 -24.38 -15.50
CA ARG A 310 -20.50 -24.04 -14.32
C ARG A 310 -20.27 -22.54 -14.22
N LEU A 311 -20.20 -22.02 -13.00
CA LEU A 311 -19.85 -20.61 -12.76
C LEU A 311 -18.33 -20.38 -12.77
N HIS A 312 -17.55 -21.35 -12.31
CA HIS A 312 -16.10 -21.23 -12.08
C HIS A 312 -15.32 -22.10 -13.07
N TYR A 313 -14.13 -21.65 -13.48
CA TYR A 313 -13.28 -22.38 -14.44
C TYR A 313 -12.37 -23.40 -13.75
N ASP A 314 -12.11 -24.52 -14.42
CA ASP A 314 -11.01 -25.41 -14.01
C ASP A 314 -9.67 -24.68 -14.28
N PRO A 315 -8.66 -24.71 -13.39
CA PRO A 315 -7.45 -23.89 -13.56
C PRO A 315 -6.71 -24.13 -14.90
N ALA A 316 -6.71 -25.38 -15.39
CA ALA A 316 -6.11 -25.75 -16.67
C ALA A 316 -6.92 -25.27 -17.90
N GLU A 317 -8.20 -24.92 -17.73
CA GLU A 317 -9.13 -24.47 -18.78
C GLU A 317 -8.70 -23.11 -19.36
N LEU A 318 -8.10 -22.24 -18.55
CA LEU A 318 -7.64 -20.91 -18.98
C LEU A 318 -6.73 -20.95 -20.22
N LYS A 319 -5.88 -21.98 -20.36
CA LYS A 319 -5.01 -22.12 -21.54
C LYS A 319 -5.79 -22.46 -22.82
N LEU A 320 -6.98 -23.07 -22.70
CA LEU A 320 -7.85 -23.38 -23.83
C LEU A 320 -8.53 -22.12 -24.40
N PHE A 321 -8.69 -21.07 -23.60
CA PHE A 321 -9.30 -19.81 -24.05
C PHE A 321 -8.33 -18.91 -24.83
N GLU A 322 -7.02 -19.20 -24.78
CA GLU A 322 -5.99 -18.39 -25.43
C GLU A 322 -6.16 -18.36 -26.96
N ASN A 323 -6.17 -17.15 -27.54
CA ASN A 323 -6.42 -16.83 -28.95
C ASN A 323 -7.87 -17.01 -29.44
N ILE A 324 -8.78 -17.54 -28.61
CA ILE A 324 -10.20 -17.70 -28.95
C ILE A 324 -11.13 -16.83 -28.10
N GLU A 325 -10.58 -15.94 -27.26
CA GLU A 325 -11.32 -15.04 -26.38
C GLU A 325 -12.31 -14.20 -27.18
N CYS A 326 -13.51 -13.94 -26.63
CA CYS A 326 -14.54 -13.18 -27.34
C CYS A 326 -14.20 -11.70 -27.50
N GLU A 327 -14.44 -11.15 -28.68
CA GLU A 327 -14.14 -9.75 -29.02
C GLU A 327 -15.38 -8.86 -28.80
N TRP A 328 -15.23 -7.74 -28.08
CA TRP A 328 -16.33 -6.87 -27.68
C TRP A 328 -16.29 -5.53 -28.45
N PRO A 329 -17.31 -5.23 -29.28
CA PRO A 329 -17.40 -3.99 -30.06
C PRO A 329 -17.43 -2.69 -29.24
N VAL A 330 -17.86 -2.76 -27.97
CA VAL A 330 -17.99 -1.58 -27.11
C VAL A 330 -16.66 -0.84 -26.94
N PHE A 331 -15.52 -1.53 -26.97
CA PHE A 331 -14.20 -0.90 -26.83
C PHE A 331 -13.84 0.00 -28.03
N TRP A 332 -14.33 -0.30 -29.23
CA TRP A 332 -14.22 0.63 -30.36
C TRP A 332 -15.07 1.90 -30.18
N THR A 333 -16.17 1.85 -29.42
CA THR A 333 -16.89 3.08 -29.05
C THR A 333 -16.10 3.93 -28.05
N TYR A 334 -15.32 3.30 -27.15
CA TYR A 334 -14.38 4.02 -26.29
C TYR A 334 -13.27 4.69 -27.11
N PHE A 335 -12.64 3.99 -28.06
CA PHE A 335 -11.64 4.60 -28.94
C PHE A 335 -12.20 5.70 -29.85
N LEU A 336 -13.43 5.54 -30.34
CA LEU A 336 -14.12 6.58 -31.11
C LEU A 336 -14.34 7.85 -30.27
N ILE A 337 -14.75 7.70 -29.00
CA ILE A 337 -14.92 8.84 -28.08
C ILE A 337 -13.55 9.44 -27.71
N ASP A 338 -12.54 8.62 -27.41
CA ASP A 338 -11.17 9.04 -27.13
C ASP A 338 -10.59 9.89 -28.26
N GLY A 339 -10.80 9.50 -29.52
CA GLY A 339 -10.39 10.28 -30.69
C GLY A 339 -11.07 11.66 -30.74
N ILE A 340 -12.35 11.76 -30.36
CA ILE A 340 -13.08 13.03 -30.30
C ILE A 340 -12.51 13.94 -29.20
N PHE A 341 -12.22 13.40 -28.01
CA PHE A 341 -11.64 14.18 -26.91
C PHE A 341 -10.21 14.68 -27.22
N ASN A 342 -9.46 13.97 -28.07
CA ASN A 342 -8.10 14.33 -28.50
C ASN A 342 -8.03 15.11 -29.84
N ASP A 343 -9.17 15.43 -30.48
CA ASP A 343 -9.29 15.95 -31.88
C ASP A 343 -8.56 15.09 -32.95
N ASP A 344 -8.38 13.79 -32.68
CA ASP A 344 -7.80 12.84 -33.64
C ASP A 344 -8.87 12.35 -34.63
N LYS A 345 -8.95 13.05 -35.75
CA LYS A 345 -9.89 12.77 -36.84
C LYS A 345 -9.56 11.47 -37.59
N ILE A 346 -8.34 10.95 -37.49
CA ILE A 346 -7.95 9.68 -38.12
C ILE A 346 -8.51 8.54 -37.27
N GLN A 347 -8.22 8.55 -35.96
CA GLN A 347 -8.77 7.59 -34.99
C GLN A 347 -10.31 7.59 -35.04
N VAL A 348 -10.96 8.76 -35.13
CA VAL A 348 -12.42 8.87 -35.24
C VAL A 348 -12.98 8.23 -36.51
N GLN A 349 -12.31 8.38 -37.65
CA GLN A 349 -12.80 7.79 -38.90
C GLN A 349 -12.56 6.28 -38.95
N GLU A 350 -11.38 5.82 -38.49
CA GLU A 350 -11.01 4.41 -38.43
C GLU A 350 -12.02 3.58 -37.61
N TYR A 351 -12.27 3.95 -36.35
CA TYR A 351 -13.19 3.20 -35.50
C TYR A 351 -14.66 3.38 -35.89
N ARG A 352 -15.02 4.48 -36.59
CA ARG A 352 -16.36 4.63 -37.20
C ARG A 352 -16.56 3.62 -38.32
N GLU A 353 -15.62 3.52 -39.26
CA GLU A 353 -15.70 2.56 -40.38
C GLU A 353 -15.68 1.11 -39.88
N ALA A 354 -14.84 0.81 -38.89
CA ALA A 354 -14.79 -0.50 -38.26
C ALA A 354 -16.14 -0.89 -37.62
N LEU A 355 -16.76 0.02 -36.85
CA LEU A 355 -18.10 -0.20 -36.27
C LEU A 355 -19.18 -0.37 -37.35
N GLU A 356 -19.18 0.47 -38.40
CA GLU A 356 -20.14 0.37 -39.50
C GLU A 356 -20.08 -0.97 -40.26
N GLY A 357 -18.90 -1.61 -40.29
CA GLY A 357 -18.67 -2.92 -40.89
C GLY A 357 -19.23 -4.11 -40.10
N ILE A 358 -19.37 -3.99 -38.77
CA ILE A 358 -19.82 -5.09 -37.90
C ILE A 358 -21.28 -4.95 -37.43
N LEU A 359 -21.79 -3.72 -37.28
CA LEU A 359 -23.12 -3.44 -36.73
C LEU A 359 -24.27 -4.14 -37.46
N ILE A 360 -25.16 -4.78 -36.69
CA ILE A 360 -26.25 -5.60 -37.22
C ILE A 360 -27.42 -4.70 -37.66
N ARG A 361 -27.90 -4.89 -38.89
CA ARG A 361 -29.01 -4.11 -39.48
C ARG A 361 -30.29 -4.93 -39.57
N GLU A 362 -31.34 -4.53 -38.86
CA GLU A 362 -32.65 -5.17 -38.94
C GLU A 362 -33.38 -4.84 -40.25
N LYS A 363 -34.36 -5.68 -40.62
CA LYS A 363 -35.24 -5.49 -41.80
C LYS A 363 -36.03 -4.17 -41.79
N ASN A 364 -36.16 -3.53 -40.63
CA ASN A 364 -36.84 -2.24 -40.44
C ASN A 364 -35.88 -1.03 -40.52
N GLY A 365 -34.58 -1.25 -40.72
CA GLY A 365 -33.53 -0.23 -40.78
C GLY A 365 -32.91 0.16 -39.43
N LEU A 366 -33.27 -0.49 -38.32
CA LEU A 366 -32.59 -0.29 -37.03
C LEU A 366 -31.18 -0.88 -37.06
N VAL A 367 -30.25 -0.19 -36.40
CA VAL A 367 -28.84 -0.57 -36.26
C VAL A 367 -28.60 -0.98 -34.81
N LEU A 368 -28.19 -2.23 -34.61
CA LEU A 368 -28.05 -2.87 -33.31
C LEU A 368 -26.59 -3.25 -33.03
N MET A 369 -26.11 -2.86 -31.85
CA MET A 369 -24.81 -3.27 -31.31
C MET A 369 -24.95 -4.63 -30.61
N PRO A 370 -24.25 -5.69 -31.04
CA PRO A 370 -24.17 -6.94 -30.28
C PRO A 370 -23.28 -6.80 -29.04
N GLU A 371 -23.42 -7.73 -28.10
CA GLU A 371 -22.56 -7.82 -26.91
C GLU A 371 -21.11 -8.15 -27.29
N LEU A 372 -20.91 -9.23 -28.06
CA LEU A 372 -19.59 -9.72 -28.46
C LEU A 372 -19.62 -10.59 -29.73
N TYR A 373 -18.43 -10.90 -30.25
CA TYR A 373 -18.18 -11.80 -31.38
C TYR A 373 -17.31 -13.00 -30.95
N ALA A 374 -17.84 -14.20 -31.16
CA ALA A 374 -17.21 -15.47 -30.80
C ALA A 374 -16.76 -16.26 -32.04
N VAL A 375 -15.69 -17.05 -31.90
CA VAL A 375 -15.29 -18.04 -32.91
C VAL A 375 -16.42 -19.08 -33.07
N PRO A 376 -16.77 -19.55 -34.29
CA PRO A 376 -17.72 -20.64 -34.45
C PRO A 376 -17.17 -21.95 -33.84
N PRO A 377 -17.97 -22.74 -33.09
CA PRO A 377 -17.49 -23.97 -32.42
C PRO A 377 -16.81 -24.98 -33.35
N GLU A 378 -17.26 -25.07 -34.60
CA GLU A 378 -16.72 -25.95 -35.64
C GLU A 378 -15.41 -25.45 -36.27
N LYS A 379 -14.93 -24.26 -35.90
CA LYS A 379 -13.69 -23.63 -36.43
C LYS A 379 -12.63 -23.32 -35.36
N VAL A 380 -12.83 -23.77 -34.13
CA VAL A 380 -11.91 -23.48 -33.02
C VAL A 380 -10.50 -23.99 -33.29
N ASP A 381 -10.37 -25.15 -33.93
CA ASP A 381 -9.06 -25.74 -34.23
C ASP A 381 -8.33 -24.99 -35.36
N GLU A 382 -9.06 -24.39 -36.32
CA GLU A 382 -8.52 -23.51 -37.37
C GLU A 382 -7.95 -22.21 -36.75
N GLU A 383 -8.64 -21.62 -35.77
CA GLU A 383 -8.18 -20.42 -35.06
C GLU A 383 -6.97 -20.70 -34.15
N TYR A 384 -6.84 -21.89 -33.56
CA TYR A 384 -5.63 -22.27 -32.81
C TYR A 384 -4.40 -22.46 -33.71
N GLU A 385 -4.56 -23.03 -34.91
CA GLU A 385 -3.46 -23.19 -35.86
C GLU A 385 -2.99 -21.85 -36.44
N ASN A 386 -3.92 -20.91 -36.65
CA ASN A 386 -3.64 -19.59 -37.21
C ASN A 386 -4.53 -18.50 -36.56
N PRO A 387 -4.10 -17.91 -35.43
CA PRO A 387 -4.87 -16.90 -34.70
C PRO A 387 -5.35 -15.71 -35.54
N HIS A 388 -6.55 -15.21 -35.20
CA HIS A 388 -7.26 -14.11 -35.87
C HIS A 388 -7.70 -14.38 -37.32
N SER A 389 -7.62 -15.62 -37.81
CA SER A 389 -7.96 -15.95 -39.20
C SER A 389 -9.43 -16.31 -39.41
N VAL A 390 -10.10 -16.82 -38.38
CA VAL A 390 -11.50 -17.27 -38.47
C VAL A 390 -12.47 -16.09 -38.30
N ASP A 391 -13.47 -16.01 -39.19
CA ASP A 391 -14.56 -15.04 -39.05
C ASP A 391 -15.51 -15.42 -37.91
N ARG A 392 -15.80 -14.42 -37.07
CA ARG A 392 -16.53 -14.57 -35.81
C ARG A 392 -18.01 -14.25 -35.99
N VAL A 393 -18.86 -14.88 -35.18
CA VAL A 393 -20.31 -14.71 -35.18
C VAL A 393 -20.77 -13.90 -33.96
N PRO A 394 -21.80 -13.04 -34.11
CA PRO A 394 -22.34 -12.27 -32.99
C PRO A 394 -23.05 -13.18 -31.99
N VAL A 395 -22.71 -13.06 -30.70
CA VAL A 395 -23.25 -13.88 -29.61
C VAL A 395 -23.60 -12.98 -28.41
N GLY A 396 -24.59 -13.39 -27.62
CA GLY A 396 -25.01 -12.68 -26.41
C GLY A 396 -26.20 -11.73 -26.61
N LYS A 397 -26.26 -10.65 -25.82
CA LYS A 397 -27.33 -9.64 -25.84
C LYS A 397 -27.32 -8.89 -27.18
N LEU A 398 -28.51 -8.68 -27.76
CA LEU A 398 -28.71 -7.88 -28.97
C LEU A 398 -30.04 -7.11 -28.88
N PRO A 399 -30.03 -5.75 -28.78
CA PRO A 399 -28.86 -4.90 -28.58
C PRO A 399 -28.24 -5.09 -27.18
N HIS A 400 -26.93 -4.93 -27.09
CA HIS A 400 -26.24 -4.73 -25.82
C HIS A 400 -26.39 -3.26 -25.40
N LEU A 401 -27.21 -2.98 -24.38
CA LEU A 401 -27.66 -1.61 -24.04
C LEU A 401 -26.51 -0.63 -23.76
N TRP A 402 -25.46 -1.05 -23.06
CA TRP A 402 -24.25 -0.25 -22.82
C TRP A 402 -23.55 0.11 -24.14
N GLY A 403 -23.26 -0.87 -24.99
CA GLY A 403 -22.63 -0.65 -26.30
C GLY A 403 -23.49 0.18 -27.25
N GLN A 404 -24.80 -0.07 -27.27
CA GLN A 404 -25.78 0.70 -28.05
C GLN A 404 -25.81 2.17 -27.61
N SER A 405 -25.75 2.43 -26.30
CA SER A 405 -25.75 3.78 -25.75
C SER A 405 -24.47 4.55 -26.10
N LEU A 406 -23.28 3.96 -25.89
CA LEU A 406 -22.02 4.60 -26.25
C LEU A 406 -21.87 4.80 -27.78
N TYR A 407 -22.44 3.91 -28.60
CA TYR A 407 -22.53 4.11 -30.04
C TYR A 407 -23.41 5.31 -30.43
N VAL A 408 -24.61 5.45 -29.83
CA VAL A 408 -25.47 6.62 -30.09
C VAL A 408 -24.80 7.90 -29.60
N LEU A 409 -24.18 7.89 -28.43
CA LEU A 409 -23.48 9.05 -27.87
C LEU A 409 -22.29 9.49 -28.73
N SER A 410 -21.45 8.54 -29.15
CA SER A 410 -20.31 8.80 -30.04
C SER A 410 -20.74 9.30 -31.42
N CYS A 411 -21.87 8.82 -31.96
CA CYS A 411 -22.48 9.40 -33.15
C CYS A 411 -22.91 10.87 -32.96
N LEU A 412 -23.59 11.20 -31.85
CA LEU A 412 -24.03 12.57 -31.57
C LEU A 412 -22.85 13.54 -31.42
N LEU A 413 -21.75 13.10 -30.81
CA LEU A 413 -20.50 13.85 -30.72
C LEU A 413 -19.84 14.04 -32.09
N ALA A 414 -19.60 12.93 -32.82
CA ALA A 414 -18.85 12.95 -34.07
C ALA A 414 -19.62 13.56 -35.26
N GLU A 415 -20.95 13.73 -35.14
CA GLU A 415 -21.76 14.54 -36.07
C GLU A 415 -21.91 16.01 -35.63
N GLY A 416 -21.32 16.40 -34.49
CA GLY A 416 -21.29 17.79 -34.00
C GLY A 416 -22.57 18.26 -33.31
N PHE A 417 -23.52 17.37 -33.02
CA PHE A 417 -24.69 17.73 -32.20
C PHE A 417 -24.30 18.06 -30.76
N LEU A 418 -23.32 17.32 -30.23
CA LEU A 418 -22.69 17.54 -28.92
C LEU A 418 -21.22 17.92 -29.09
N ALA A 419 -20.72 18.78 -28.21
CA ALA A 419 -19.30 19.02 -27.98
C ALA A 419 -18.81 18.21 -26.78
N ALA A 420 -17.52 17.88 -26.73
CA ALA A 420 -16.93 17.09 -25.64
C ALA A 420 -17.19 17.70 -24.23
N GLY A 421 -17.13 19.03 -24.10
CA GLY A 421 -17.43 19.72 -22.84
C GLY A 421 -18.89 19.73 -22.41
N GLU A 422 -19.84 19.30 -23.24
CA GLU A 422 -21.25 19.15 -22.85
C GLU A 422 -21.49 17.83 -22.11
N ILE A 423 -20.71 16.78 -22.41
CA ILE A 423 -20.75 15.48 -21.71
C ILE A 423 -19.68 15.34 -20.62
N ASP A 424 -18.78 16.31 -20.53
CA ASP A 424 -17.80 16.51 -19.45
C ASP A 424 -17.84 17.98 -18.96
N PRO A 425 -18.97 18.44 -18.38
CA PRO A 425 -19.12 19.80 -17.85
C PRO A 425 -18.15 20.11 -16.70
N LEU A 426 -17.70 19.10 -15.96
CA LEU A 426 -16.68 19.23 -14.91
C LEU A 426 -15.24 19.30 -15.44
N ASN A 427 -15.06 19.21 -16.76
CA ASN A 427 -13.77 19.38 -17.45
C ASN A 427 -12.66 18.39 -17.03
N ARG A 428 -13.04 17.17 -16.63
CA ARG A 428 -12.14 16.11 -16.18
C ARG A 428 -11.10 15.72 -17.22
N ARG A 429 -11.42 15.87 -18.52
CA ARG A 429 -10.49 15.63 -19.65
C ARG A 429 -9.16 16.39 -19.57
N PHE A 430 -9.06 17.44 -18.75
CA PHE A 430 -7.84 18.23 -18.57
C PHE A 430 -6.95 17.75 -17.41
N SER A 431 -7.21 16.56 -16.82
CA SER A 431 -6.39 15.98 -15.74
C SER A 431 -4.90 15.78 -16.11
N THR A 432 -4.63 15.53 -17.39
CA THR A 432 -3.29 15.43 -18.00
C THR A 432 -2.69 16.79 -18.43
N GLY A 433 -3.40 17.90 -18.20
CA GLY A 433 -2.97 19.24 -18.57
C GLY A 433 -1.72 19.71 -17.81
N PHE A 434 -1.01 20.69 -18.38
CA PHE A 434 0.19 21.27 -17.76
C PHE A 434 -0.13 21.89 -16.39
N LYS A 435 0.66 21.50 -15.39
CA LYS A 435 0.52 21.96 -13.99
C LYS A 435 1.59 23.01 -13.67
N PRO A 436 1.24 24.16 -13.08
CA PRO A 436 2.21 25.19 -12.71
C PRO A 436 3.10 24.71 -11.56
N ASP A 437 4.33 25.25 -11.49
CA ASP A 437 5.25 24.99 -10.38
C ASP A 437 4.61 25.35 -9.03
N VAL A 438 4.41 24.34 -8.17
CA VAL A 438 3.92 24.53 -6.80
C VAL A 438 5.01 25.19 -5.95
N VAL A 439 4.64 26.22 -5.20
CA VAL A 439 5.49 26.85 -4.17
C VAL A 439 4.79 26.68 -2.83
N VAL A 440 5.38 25.87 -1.96
CA VAL A 440 4.83 25.59 -0.63
C VAL A 440 5.11 26.77 0.29
N GLN A 441 4.06 27.29 0.92
CA GLN A 441 4.17 28.37 1.90
C GLN A 441 4.40 27.74 3.27
N VAL A 442 5.42 28.20 4.00
CA VAL A 442 5.78 27.65 5.32
C VAL A 442 5.74 28.78 6.33
N THR A 443 4.93 28.63 7.37
CA THR A 443 4.90 29.55 8.50
C THR A 443 5.48 28.85 9.72
N VAL A 444 6.69 29.26 10.12
CA VAL A 444 7.35 28.79 11.35
C VAL A 444 6.82 29.60 12.52
N LEU A 445 6.36 28.92 13.56
CA LEU A 445 5.73 29.51 14.74
C LEU A 445 6.44 29.09 16.02
N ALA A 446 6.49 29.95 17.03
CA ALA A 446 6.96 29.59 18.36
C ALA A 446 5.79 29.15 19.26
N GLU A 447 5.92 28.01 19.93
CA GLU A 447 4.97 27.57 20.96
C GLU A 447 4.88 28.58 22.12
N SER A 448 6.01 29.19 22.50
CA SER A 448 6.11 30.14 23.62
C SER A 448 6.94 31.38 23.28
N ASN A 449 6.77 32.45 24.06
CA ASN A 449 7.59 33.65 23.95
C ASN A 449 9.08 33.40 24.27
N GLN A 450 9.41 32.36 25.04
CA GLN A 450 10.80 31.95 25.28
C GLN A 450 11.44 31.44 23.98
N ILE A 451 10.77 30.51 23.29
CA ILE A 451 11.25 29.94 22.02
C ILE A 451 11.33 31.02 20.93
N LYS A 452 10.38 31.96 20.92
CA LYS A 452 10.40 33.14 20.03
C LYS A 452 11.66 33.98 20.22
N ASN A 453 12.08 34.23 21.47
CA ASN A 453 13.29 34.98 21.77
C ASN A 453 14.55 34.21 21.36
N LEU A 454 14.63 32.90 21.63
CA LEU A 454 15.76 32.06 21.20
C LEU A 454 15.93 32.07 19.67
N LEU A 455 14.84 31.99 18.91
CA LEU A 455 14.89 32.11 17.44
C LEU A 455 15.34 33.51 17.00
N GLN A 456 14.91 34.56 17.71
CA GLN A 456 15.31 35.94 17.45
C GLN A 456 16.80 36.18 17.70
N ASP A 457 17.39 35.56 18.72
CA ASP A 457 18.84 35.62 19.01
C ASP A 457 19.67 35.00 17.87
N HIS A 458 19.12 34.02 17.15
CA HIS A 458 19.69 33.46 15.91
C HIS A 458 19.39 34.25 14.63
N GLY A 459 18.71 35.40 14.75
CA GLY A 459 18.32 36.29 13.64
C GLY A 459 16.98 35.94 12.97
N ILE A 460 16.26 34.93 13.46
CA ILE A 460 15.06 34.37 12.83
C ILE A 460 13.81 35.00 13.46
N ASN A 461 13.05 35.77 12.68
CA ASN A 461 11.88 36.50 13.17
C ASN A 461 10.59 35.70 12.98
N VAL A 462 10.06 35.12 14.07
CA VAL A 462 8.80 34.34 14.08
C VAL A 462 7.70 34.97 14.93
N GLN A 463 6.46 34.51 14.73
CA GLN A 463 5.32 34.81 15.60
C GLN A 463 5.13 33.66 16.61
N SER A 464 4.71 33.97 17.84
CA SER A 464 4.17 32.97 18.76
C SER A 464 2.74 32.58 18.35
N ILE A 465 2.25 31.43 18.80
CA ILE A 465 0.85 31.01 18.55
C ILE A 465 -0.16 32.08 19.03
N ALA A 466 0.14 32.79 20.12
CA ALA A 466 -0.69 33.86 20.65
C ALA A 466 -0.69 35.15 19.80
N ASP A 467 0.40 35.44 19.06
CA ASP A 467 0.54 36.65 18.23
C ASP A 467 -0.30 36.62 16.93
N ILE A 468 -0.97 35.49 16.64
CA ILE A 468 -1.61 35.21 15.35
C ILE A 468 -3.12 35.53 15.37
N HIS A 469 -3.71 35.69 16.56
CA HIS A 469 -5.12 36.01 16.75
C HIS A 469 -5.56 37.24 15.91
N PRO A 470 -6.69 37.19 15.17
CA PRO A 470 -7.81 36.24 15.27
C PRO A 470 -7.67 34.94 14.47
N LEU A 471 -6.56 34.72 13.76
CA LEU A 471 -6.29 33.42 13.15
C LEU A 471 -5.96 32.40 14.24
N ARG A 472 -6.51 31.19 14.11
CA ARG A 472 -6.33 30.13 15.13
C ARG A 472 -5.54 28.97 14.56
N VAL A 473 -4.48 28.58 15.25
CA VAL A 473 -3.67 27.42 14.89
C VAL A 473 -4.03 26.28 15.84
N GLN A 474 -4.38 25.12 15.29
CA GLN A 474 -4.81 23.95 16.06
C GLN A 474 -4.10 22.67 15.58
N PRO A 475 -3.91 21.64 16.42
CA PRO A 475 -3.35 20.37 15.98
C PRO A 475 -4.33 19.62 15.05
N ALA A 476 -3.82 18.89 14.06
CA ALA A 476 -4.63 18.16 13.07
C ALA A 476 -5.68 17.20 13.66
N ARG A 477 -5.44 16.61 14.85
CA ARG A 477 -6.44 15.81 15.58
C ARG A 477 -7.77 16.54 15.83
N ILE A 478 -7.74 17.87 15.98
CA ILE A 478 -8.94 18.70 16.13
C ILE A 478 -9.75 18.69 14.83
N LEU A 479 -9.09 18.89 13.68
CA LEU A 479 -9.72 18.80 12.37
C LEU A 479 -10.34 17.42 12.13
N SER A 480 -9.61 16.35 12.46
CA SER A 480 -10.12 14.96 12.38
C SER A 480 -11.39 14.76 13.19
N ASN A 481 -11.48 15.36 14.39
CA ASN A 481 -12.68 15.33 15.24
C ASN A 481 -13.83 16.17 14.68
N LEU A 482 -13.57 17.38 14.18
CA LEU A 482 -14.58 18.23 13.54
C LEU A 482 -15.23 17.54 12.33
N TYR A 483 -14.42 16.88 11.48
CA TYR A 483 -14.93 16.12 10.34
C TYR A 483 -15.82 14.91 10.73
N THR A 484 -15.79 14.42 11.97
CA THR A 484 -16.75 13.38 12.42
C THR A 484 -18.19 13.87 12.52
N MET A 485 -18.43 15.18 12.43
CA MET A 485 -19.77 15.77 12.37
C MET A 485 -20.34 15.73 10.95
N LEU A 486 -19.47 15.74 9.93
CA LEU A 486 -19.89 15.74 8.53
C LEU A 486 -20.66 14.46 8.19
N GLY A 487 -21.85 14.63 7.61
CA GLY A 487 -22.71 13.54 7.18
C GLY A 487 -23.47 12.82 8.30
N ARG A 488 -23.57 13.37 9.52
CA ARG A 488 -24.46 12.81 10.56
C ARG A 488 -25.92 12.96 10.18
N ASN A 489 -26.74 11.94 10.42
CA ASN A 489 -28.19 12.02 10.22
C ASN A 489 -28.94 11.09 11.19
N LYS A 490 -29.68 11.68 12.13
CA LYS A 490 -30.45 10.95 13.15
C LYS A 490 -31.61 10.15 12.53
N ASN A 491 -32.26 10.64 11.48
CA ASN A 491 -33.39 9.97 10.80
C ASN A 491 -32.98 8.65 10.13
N MET A 492 -31.80 8.65 9.50
CA MET A 492 -31.24 7.50 8.77
C MET A 492 -30.24 6.67 9.59
N LYS A 493 -30.00 7.02 10.87
CA LYS A 493 -29.00 6.41 11.76
C LYS A 493 -27.57 6.44 11.21
N LEU A 494 -27.21 7.47 10.44
CA LEU A 494 -25.87 7.63 9.89
C LEU A 494 -24.97 8.39 10.87
N SER A 495 -23.83 7.80 11.22
CA SER A 495 -22.87 8.35 12.20
C SER A 495 -21.95 9.46 11.65
N GLY A 496 -22.02 9.75 10.34
CA GLY A 496 -21.11 10.67 9.66
C GLY A 496 -19.76 10.02 9.30
N ARG A 497 -18.73 10.86 9.11
CA ARG A 497 -17.37 10.38 8.80
C ARG A 497 -16.79 9.61 10.00
N PRO A 498 -16.26 8.40 9.82
CA PRO A 498 -15.47 7.71 10.85
C PRO A 498 -14.29 8.60 11.29
N HIS A 499 -13.94 8.55 12.58
CA HIS A 499 -12.71 9.18 13.04
C HIS A 499 -11.52 8.51 12.32
N ARG A 500 -10.88 9.27 11.44
CA ARG A 500 -9.71 8.93 10.63
C ARG A 500 -8.84 10.17 10.58
N HIS A 501 -7.52 9.97 10.56
CA HIS A 501 -6.56 11.05 10.46
C HIS A 501 -6.77 11.87 9.16
N ILE A 502 -6.14 13.04 9.08
CA ILE A 502 -6.14 13.91 7.90
C ILE A 502 -4.69 14.20 7.55
N GLY A 503 -4.33 13.96 6.28
CA GLY A 503 -2.96 14.07 5.82
C GLY A 503 -2.48 15.50 5.58
N VAL A 504 -1.32 15.64 4.94
CA VAL A 504 -0.71 16.95 4.73
C VAL A 504 -1.46 17.79 3.67
N LEU A 505 -2.18 17.16 2.72
CA LEU A 505 -2.96 17.88 1.72
C LEU A 505 -4.22 18.52 2.34
N GLY A 506 -4.85 17.84 3.30
CA GLY A 506 -5.89 18.43 4.14
C GLY A 506 -5.34 19.52 5.06
N THR A 507 -4.33 19.21 5.88
CA THR A 507 -3.84 20.14 6.93
C THR A 507 -3.15 21.40 6.38
N SER A 508 -2.63 21.39 5.14
CA SER A 508 -2.02 22.56 4.49
C SER A 508 -3.01 23.53 3.82
N LYS A 509 -4.31 23.43 4.16
CA LYS A 509 -5.36 24.38 3.77
C LYS A 509 -5.65 25.38 4.91
N LEU A 510 -6.19 26.54 4.56
CA LEU A 510 -6.90 27.39 5.52
C LEU A 510 -8.38 27.00 5.55
N TYR A 511 -8.95 26.99 6.75
CA TYR A 511 -10.32 26.55 7.00
C TYR A 511 -11.14 27.70 7.57
N VAL A 512 -12.24 28.05 6.91
CA VAL A 512 -13.19 29.04 7.41
C VAL A 512 -14.32 28.32 8.15
N ILE A 513 -14.49 28.64 9.43
CA ILE A 513 -15.49 28.04 10.31
C ILE A 513 -16.13 29.19 11.11
N ARG A 514 -17.46 29.37 11.05
CA ARG A 514 -18.17 30.47 11.74
C ARG A 514 -17.52 31.86 11.53
N ASN A 515 -17.07 32.12 10.30
CA ASN A 515 -16.34 33.33 9.88
C ASN A 515 -14.98 33.59 10.60
N GLN A 516 -14.44 32.61 11.33
CA GLN A 516 -13.04 32.59 11.81
C GLN A 516 -12.17 31.74 10.87
N ILE A 517 -10.88 32.08 10.77
CA ILE A 517 -9.91 31.33 9.95
C ILE A 517 -9.02 30.47 10.84
N PHE A 518 -9.02 29.17 10.57
CA PHE A 518 -8.20 28.16 11.21
C PHE A 518 -7.10 27.67 10.26
N ALA A 519 -5.92 27.40 10.82
CA ALA A 519 -4.85 26.63 10.19
C ALA A 519 -4.52 25.42 11.08
N PHE A 520 -4.15 24.29 10.47
CA PHE A 520 -3.88 23.06 11.23
C PHE A 520 -2.43 22.62 11.08
N THR A 521 -1.79 22.24 12.18
CA THR A 521 -0.41 21.75 12.15
C THR A 521 -0.37 20.33 11.59
N PRO A 522 0.63 19.95 10.75
CA PRO A 522 0.71 18.62 10.18
C PRO A 522 0.72 17.50 11.23
N GLN A 523 0.10 16.36 10.93
CA GLN A 523 -0.05 15.25 11.89
C GLN A 523 1.29 14.76 12.47
N PHE A 524 2.39 14.81 11.71
CA PHE A 524 3.73 14.42 12.19
C PHE A 524 4.29 15.31 13.31
N THR A 525 3.66 16.47 13.60
CA THR A 525 4.03 17.34 14.72
C THR A 525 3.29 16.97 16.02
N ASP A 526 2.28 16.10 15.98
CA ASP A 526 1.50 15.72 17.16
C ASP A 526 2.15 14.57 17.95
N GLN A 527 2.81 14.95 19.06
CA GLN A 527 3.57 14.04 19.92
C GLN A 527 2.71 13.21 20.88
N HIS A 528 1.40 13.46 20.98
CA HIS A 528 0.55 12.77 21.97
C HIS A 528 0.35 11.29 21.63
N HIS A 529 0.23 10.98 20.33
CA HIS A 529 -0.11 9.65 19.85
C HIS A 529 1.12 8.73 19.77
N PHE A 530 2.20 9.17 19.10
CA PHE A 530 3.39 8.36 18.87
C PHE A 530 4.70 9.19 18.89
N TYR A 531 5.83 8.54 19.21
CA TYR A 531 7.04 9.22 19.67
C TYR A 531 8.06 9.59 18.57
N LEU A 532 7.82 9.25 17.30
CA LEU A 532 8.76 9.53 16.19
C LEU A 532 9.13 11.02 16.09
N ALA A 533 8.19 11.89 16.45
CA ALA A 533 8.33 13.35 16.44
C ALA A 533 9.21 13.92 17.57
N LEU A 534 9.68 13.10 18.52
CA LEU A 534 10.61 13.50 19.58
C LEU A 534 12.08 13.49 19.12
N ASP A 535 12.38 12.84 18.00
CA ASP A 535 13.70 12.86 17.38
C ASP A 535 13.80 14.07 16.43
N ASN A 536 14.65 15.03 16.81
CA ASN A 536 14.85 16.29 16.09
C ASN A 536 15.50 16.13 14.70
N GLN A 537 16.10 14.97 14.37
CA GLN A 537 16.54 14.65 13.01
C GLN A 537 15.43 13.97 12.20
N MET A 538 14.66 13.08 12.84
CA MET A 538 13.50 12.43 12.22
C MET A 538 12.43 13.45 11.82
N ILE A 539 12.08 14.41 12.68
CA ILE A 539 11.05 15.42 12.38
C ILE A 539 11.44 16.34 11.21
N VAL A 540 12.73 16.65 11.05
CA VAL A 540 13.29 17.39 9.91
C VAL A 540 13.14 16.58 8.62
N GLU A 541 13.43 15.29 8.68
CA GLU A 541 13.33 14.37 7.54
C GLU A 541 11.85 14.06 7.18
N MET A 542 10.93 14.07 8.15
CA MET A 542 9.48 14.04 7.93
C MET A 542 9.02 15.33 7.23
N LEU A 543 9.32 16.51 7.78
CA LEU A 543 9.00 17.81 7.15
C LEU A 543 9.50 17.88 5.70
N LYS A 544 10.74 17.46 5.45
CA LYS A 544 11.34 17.38 4.12
C LYS A 544 10.55 16.47 3.17
N THR A 545 10.08 15.31 3.65
CA THR A 545 9.27 14.36 2.89
C THR A 545 7.90 14.94 2.57
N GLU A 546 7.24 15.55 3.55
CA GLU A 546 5.91 16.16 3.40
C GLU A 546 5.93 17.39 2.47
N LEU A 547 6.95 18.24 2.51
CA LEU A 547 7.10 19.36 1.58
C LEU A 547 7.31 18.90 0.13
N ALA A 548 8.09 17.83 -0.08
CA ALA A 548 8.24 17.22 -1.39
C ALA A 548 6.91 16.65 -1.89
N TYR A 549 6.17 15.94 -1.03
CA TYR A 549 4.85 15.38 -1.33
C TYR A 549 3.81 16.48 -1.67
N LEU A 550 3.75 17.56 -0.89
CA LEU A 550 2.93 18.75 -1.22
C LEU A 550 3.29 19.31 -2.61
N THR A 551 4.57 19.37 -2.96
CA THR A 551 5.01 19.89 -4.27
C THR A 551 4.61 18.95 -5.41
N SER A 552 4.69 17.63 -5.22
CA SER A 552 4.32 16.65 -6.24
C SER A 552 2.81 16.46 -6.40
N CYS A 553 2.03 16.59 -5.32
CA CYS A 553 0.64 16.13 -5.25
C CYS A 553 -0.40 17.26 -5.15
N TRP A 554 -0.01 18.50 -4.84
CA TRP A 554 -0.98 19.60 -4.79
C TRP A 554 -1.54 19.93 -6.18
N ARG A 555 -2.88 19.97 -6.29
CA ARG A 555 -3.63 20.29 -7.54
C ARG A 555 -4.61 21.45 -7.40
N MET A 556 -4.83 21.91 -6.17
CA MET A 556 -5.92 22.81 -5.83
C MET A 556 -5.59 24.28 -6.15
N THR A 557 -6.61 25.10 -6.44
CA THR A 557 -6.42 26.51 -6.82
C THR A 557 -6.07 27.38 -5.63
N GLY A 558 -4.77 27.59 -5.42
CA GLY A 558 -4.21 28.27 -4.26
C GLY A 558 -2.91 27.57 -3.86
N ARG A 559 -2.12 28.16 -2.97
CA ARG A 559 -0.86 27.56 -2.52
C ARG A 559 -1.06 26.73 -1.24
N PRO A 560 -0.38 25.59 -1.09
CA PRO A 560 -0.36 24.87 0.18
C PRO A 560 0.35 25.71 1.23
N THR A 561 -0.26 25.85 2.41
CA THR A 561 0.25 26.64 3.53
C THR A 561 0.44 25.75 4.76
N LEU A 562 1.67 25.34 5.00
CA LEU A 562 2.06 24.47 6.10
C LEU A 562 2.49 25.31 7.32
N THR A 563 1.85 25.09 8.47
CA THR A 563 2.25 25.69 9.75
C THR A 563 3.16 24.75 10.53
N PHE A 564 4.38 25.17 10.83
CA PHE A 564 5.39 24.37 11.53
C PHE A 564 5.70 24.98 12.91
N PRO A 565 5.12 24.48 14.01
CA PRO A 565 5.42 24.96 15.35
C PRO A 565 6.77 24.43 15.85
N ILE A 566 7.59 25.31 16.40
CA ILE A 566 8.78 24.98 17.20
C ILE A 566 8.34 24.89 18.66
N THR A 567 8.44 23.69 19.22
CA THR A 567 8.03 23.34 20.58
C THR A 567 9.24 23.14 21.50
N HIS A 568 9.01 23.04 22.81
CA HIS A 568 10.08 22.84 23.80
C HIS A 568 10.92 21.57 23.55
N THR A 569 10.40 20.53 22.90
CA THR A 569 11.18 19.32 22.56
C THR A 569 12.19 19.54 21.43
N MET A 570 12.08 20.65 20.70
CA MET A 570 12.99 21.03 19.62
C MET A 570 14.18 21.88 20.09
N LEU A 571 14.34 22.01 21.42
CA LEU A 571 15.49 22.64 22.06
C LEU A 571 16.62 21.62 22.28
N VAL A 572 17.80 22.10 22.67
CA VAL A 572 18.85 21.24 23.26
C VAL A 572 18.44 20.75 24.65
N ASP A 573 19.08 19.69 25.16
CA ASP A 573 18.69 18.95 26.38
C ASP A 573 18.56 19.82 27.65
N ASP A 574 19.30 20.94 27.73
CA ASP A 574 19.24 21.90 28.84
C ASP A 574 18.24 23.06 28.64
N GLY A 575 17.54 23.09 27.50
CA GLY A 575 16.58 24.12 27.12
C GLY A 575 17.18 25.49 26.80
N THR A 576 18.51 25.62 26.67
CA THR A 576 19.19 26.91 26.51
C THR A 576 19.15 27.47 25.09
N ASP A 577 19.01 26.62 24.07
CA ASP A 577 19.03 27.00 22.66
C ASP A 577 18.17 26.05 21.77
N ILE A 578 17.94 26.43 20.51
CA ILE A 578 17.28 25.61 19.48
C ILE A 578 18.20 24.47 19.04
N HIS A 579 17.67 23.26 18.87
CA HIS A 579 18.45 22.10 18.43
C HIS A 579 19.09 22.37 17.04
N PRO A 580 20.41 22.11 16.84
CA PRO A 580 21.13 22.51 15.63
C PRO A 580 20.52 22.00 14.30
N ALA A 581 19.95 20.80 14.28
CA ALA A 581 19.32 20.25 13.08
C ALA A 581 18.05 21.02 12.68
N VAL A 582 17.27 21.50 13.67
CA VAL A 582 16.06 22.30 13.45
C VAL A 582 16.46 23.70 12.98
N LEU A 583 17.44 24.33 13.65
CA LEU A 583 17.97 25.64 13.28
C LEU A 583 18.54 25.66 11.84
N ALA A 584 19.33 24.64 11.47
CA ALA A 584 19.87 24.49 10.12
C ALA A 584 18.77 24.24 9.06
N THR A 585 17.65 23.64 9.47
CA THR A 585 16.48 23.42 8.59
C THR A 585 15.73 24.71 8.35
N ILE A 586 15.48 25.53 9.39
CA ILE A 586 14.83 26.84 9.23
C ILE A 586 15.64 27.74 8.29
N ARG A 587 16.96 27.80 8.45
CA ARG A 587 17.85 28.56 7.53
C ARG A 587 17.76 28.06 6.08
N LYS A 588 17.67 26.74 5.85
CA LYS A 588 17.43 26.19 4.50
C LYS A 588 16.03 26.49 3.93
N LEU A 589 15.03 26.72 4.78
CA LEU A 589 13.71 27.19 4.32
C LEU A 589 13.76 28.66 3.89
N GLU A 590 14.64 29.48 4.50
CA GLU A 590 14.91 30.86 4.07
C GLU A 590 15.61 30.94 2.71
N ASP A 591 16.44 29.95 2.34
CA ASP A 591 17.06 29.82 1.01
C ASP A 591 16.03 29.60 -0.14
N GLY A 592 14.76 29.29 0.18
CA GLY A 592 13.68 29.14 -0.79
C GLY A 592 13.58 27.77 -1.48
N TYR A 593 14.42 26.80 -1.11
CA TYR A 593 14.33 25.42 -1.61
C TYR A 593 14.76 24.39 -0.57
N PHE A 594 13.88 23.44 -0.26
CA PHE A 594 14.17 22.38 0.70
C PHE A 594 13.54 21.04 0.29
N GLY A 595 14.30 19.95 0.40
CA GLY A 595 13.78 18.59 0.21
C GLY A 595 13.34 18.17 -1.20
N GLY A 596 13.44 19.04 -2.21
CA GLY A 596 12.80 18.85 -3.51
C GLY A 596 11.69 19.88 -3.79
N ALA A 597 11.24 20.60 -2.76
CA ALA A 597 10.20 21.60 -2.82
C ALA A 597 10.77 23.02 -3.00
N ARG A 598 10.12 23.82 -3.85
CA ARG A 598 10.26 25.29 -3.76
C ARG A 598 9.42 25.77 -2.60
N VAL A 599 10.03 26.50 -1.68
CA VAL A 599 9.40 26.97 -0.46
C VAL A 599 9.41 28.49 -0.37
N LYS A 600 8.42 29.05 0.33
CA LYS A 600 8.42 30.45 0.75
C LYS A 600 8.09 30.51 2.23
N ILE A 601 9.07 30.91 3.05
CA ILE A 601 8.85 31.23 4.46
C ILE A 601 8.17 32.60 4.60
N GLY A 602 7.31 32.77 5.62
CA GLY A 602 6.61 34.02 5.86
C GLY A 602 5.49 33.90 6.90
N LYS A 603 4.89 35.04 7.25
CA LYS A 603 3.81 35.10 8.26
C LYS A 603 2.50 34.57 7.72
N LEU A 604 1.67 33.98 8.58
CA LEU A 604 0.37 33.44 8.16
C LEU A 604 -0.53 34.52 7.51
N SER A 605 -0.48 35.74 8.05
CA SER A 605 -1.21 36.91 7.54
C SER A 605 -0.74 37.37 6.15
N GLU A 606 0.52 37.14 5.78
CA GLU A 606 1.08 37.48 4.47
C GLU A 606 0.65 36.48 3.38
N PHE A 607 0.16 35.30 3.78
CA PHE A 607 -0.22 34.23 2.85
C PHE A 607 -1.72 34.15 2.57
N LEU A 608 -2.59 34.72 3.41
CA LEU A 608 -4.06 34.65 3.33
C LEU A 608 -4.65 34.86 1.92
N THR A 609 -4.10 35.76 1.12
CA THR A 609 -4.61 36.09 -0.23
C THR A 609 -4.14 35.10 -1.32
N THR A 610 -3.23 34.19 -0.99
CA THR A 610 -2.57 33.24 -1.90
C THR A 610 -2.73 31.78 -1.47
N SER A 611 -3.02 31.53 -0.19
CA SER A 611 -3.37 30.22 0.36
C SER A 611 -4.68 29.70 -0.22
N PHE A 612 -4.86 28.39 -0.23
CA PHE A 612 -6.17 27.78 -0.46
C PHE A 612 -7.08 27.91 0.77
N HIS A 613 -8.37 28.18 0.56
CA HIS A 613 -9.41 28.23 1.60
C HIS A 613 -10.53 27.23 1.30
N THR A 614 -11.01 26.53 2.32
CA THR A 614 -12.26 25.73 2.31
C THR A 614 -13.17 26.17 3.46
N TYR A 615 -14.48 25.97 3.32
CA TYR A 615 -15.50 26.39 4.28
C TYR A 615 -16.12 25.16 4.92
N LEU A 616 -16.10 25.06 6.26
CA LEU A 616 -16.76 23.97 6.99
C LEU A 616 -18.15 24.40 7.46
N SER A 617 -19.00 24.79 6.50
CA SER A 617 -20.35 25.31 6.74
C SER A 617 -21.29 24.33 7.43
N PHE A 618 -20.99 23.03 7.43
CA PHE A 618 -21.71 22.02 8.22
C PHE A 618 -21.49 22.16 9.74
N LEU A 619 -20.61 23.05 10.19
CA LEU A 619 -20.38 23.40 11.59
C LEU A 619 -21.03 24.73 11.98
N ASP A 620 -21.67 25.44 11.05
CA ASP A 620 -22.38 26.69 11.37
C ASP A 620 -23.65 26.38 12.21
N PRO A 621 -24.04 27.24 13.15
CA PRO A 621 -25.13 26.96 14.09
C PRO A 621 -26.49 26.95 13.40
N ASP A 622 -27.19 25.82 13.47
CA ASP A 622 -28.59 25.69 13.10
C ASP A 622 -29.50 26.04 14.28
N CYS A 623 -30.56 26.81 14.01
CA CYS A 623 -31.47 27.33 15.05
C CYS A 623 -32.21 26.25 15.88
N ASP A 624 -32.15 24.98 15.49
CA ASP A 624 -33.00 23.90 16.01
C ASP A 624 -32.23 22.66 16.53
N LEU A 625 -30.89 22.63 16.49
CA LEU A 625 -30.08 21.45 16.88
C LEU A 625 -28.79 21.84 17.62
N LYS A 626 -28.59 21.34 18.85
CA LYS A 626 -27.26 21.29 19.50
C LYS A 626 -26.29 20.54 18.57
N LEU A 627 -25.15 21.13 18.21
CA LEU A 627 -24.17 20.45 17.34
C LEU A 627 -23.40 19.33 18.07
N PHE A 628 -23.27 19.46 19.38
CA PHE A 628 -22.59 18.50 20.24
C PHE A 628 -23.62 17.92 21.22
N ASP A 629 -24.03 16.66 21.01
CA ASP A 629 -24.79 15.91 22.02
C ASP A 629 -23.86 15.64 23.22
N ASP A 630 -24.37 15.83 24.43
CA ASP A 630 -23.65 15.61 25.69
C ASP A 630 -23.18 14.14 25.78
N ARG A 631 -21.85 13.90 25.79
CA ARG A 631 -21.24 12.54 25.68
C ARG A 631 -21.41 11.62 26.90
N ASN A 632 -22.43 11.82 27.73
CA ASN A 632 -22.58 11.15 29.03
C ASN A 632 -23.58 9.98 29.07
N GLU A 633 -24.31 9.66 27.99
CA GLU A 633 -25.30 8.55 28.04
C GLU A 633 -24.70 7.12 27.96
N ASP A 634 -23.43 6.94 27.56
CA ASP A 634 -22.79 5.62 27.44
C ASP A 634 -21.95 5.20 28.68
N CYS A 635 -22.01 5.93 29.79
CA CYS A 635 -21.34 5.56 31.06
C CYS A 635 -22.34 5.33 32.20
N ASN A 636 -23.10 4.22 32.09
CA ASN A 636 -23.98 3.77 33.17
C ASN A 636 -23.19 3.23 34.39
N SER A 637 -22.82 4.11 35.32
CA SER A 637 -22.61 3.74 36.72
C SER A 637 -23.90 3.98 37.51
N PRO A 638 -24.54 2.94 38.08
CA PRO A 638 -25.72 3.14 38.92
C PRO A 638 -25.29 3.58 40.32
N ASP A 639 -25.51 4.85 40.66
CA ASP A 639 -25.96 5.31 41.99
C ASP A 639 -25.86 6.85 42.13
N SER A 640 -27.01 7.53 42.16
CA SER A 640 -27.34 8.62 43.12
C SER A 640 -28.67 9.29 42.75
N GLU A 641 -29.77 8.83 43.35
CA GLU A 641 -30.95 9.68 43.53
C GLU A 641 -30.64 10.83 44.52
N TYR A 642 -31.43 11.91 44.41
CA TYR A 642 -31.65 13.06 45.31
C TYR A 642 -31.05 14.42 44.90
N GLY A 643 -31.93 15.40 44.66
CA GLY A 643 -31.58 16.83 44.74
C GLY A 643 -32.34 17.77 43.80
N ASP A 644 -33.65 17.96 44.00
CA ASP A 644 -34.43 19.00 43.30
C ASP A 644 -34.29 20.37 43.99
N TYR A 645 -33.76 21.39 43.29
CA TYR A 645 -33.84 22.81 43.67
C TYR A 645 -33.81 23.72 42.43
N PRO A 646 -34.46 24.91 42.47
CA PRO A 646 -34.94 25.60 41.28
C PRO A 646 -33.95 26.58 40.64
N ALA A 647 -34.24 26.94 39.40
CA ALA A 647 -33.56 27.98 38.63
C ALA A 647 -33.72 29.38 39.25
N ASP A 648 -32.61 30.13 39.31
CA ASP A 648 -32.55 31.55 38.91
C ASP A 648 -31.10 32.08 38.96
N PHE A 649 -30.78 33.04 38.07
CA PHE A 649 -29.49 33.75 37.88
C PHE A 649 -28.29 32.88 37.45
N CYS A 650 -27.60 33.14 36.34
CA CYS A 650 -27.21 34.45 35.80
C CYS A 650 -26.90 34.36 34.29
N GLU A 651 -27.06 35.45 33.54
CA GLU A 651 -26.50 35.59 32.19
C GLU A 651 -24.97 35.62 32.30
N GLN A 652 -24.32 34.48 32.07
CA GLN A 652 -22.89 34.42 31.75
C GLN A 652 -22.75 34.32 30.23
N ASP A 653 -21.78 35.05 29.68
CA ASP A 653 -21.52 35.12 28.23
C ASP A 653 -21.51 33.74 27.60
N SER A 654 -22.32 33.55 26.55
CA SER A 654 -22.44 32.29 25.82
C SER A 654 -21.15 32.01 25.05
N GLN A 655 -20.21 31.38 25.74
CA GLN A 655 -18.97 30.88 25.17
C GLN A 655 -19.33 29.89 24.05
N ASP A 656 -18.82 30.14 22.83
CA ASP A 656 -19.20 29.44 21.61
C ASP A 656 -19.14 27.91 21.82
N GLU A 657 -20.21 27.16 21.50
CA GLU A 657 -20.24 25.70 21.62
C GLU A 657 -19.04 25.03 20.93
N LEU A 658 -18.57 25.60 19.81
CA LEU A 658 -17.40 25.12 19.09
C LEU A 658 -16.11 25.35 19.90
N ASP A 659 -16.02 26.45 20.63
CA ASP A 659 -14.89 26.73 21.53
C ASP A 659 -14.90 25.82 22.75
N GLN A 660 -16.07 25.55 23.32
CA GLN A 660 -16.21 24.56 24.40
C GLN A 660 -15.74 23.19 23.92
N TYR A 661 -16.24 22.70 22.77
CA TYR A 661 -15.85 21.41 22.21
C TYR A 661 -14.34 21.32 21.88
N ILE A 662 -13.76 22.35 21.26
CA ILE A 662 -12.30 22.38 20.99
C ILE A 662 -11.51 22.35 22.30
N ASN A 663 -11.93 23.13 23.31
CA ASN A 663 -11.27 23.15 24.61
C ASN A 663 -11.40 21.82 25.36
N GLU A 664 -12.55 21.15 25.32
CA GLU A 664 -12.74 19.80 25.90
C GLU A 664 -11.80 18.77 25.26
N VAL A 665 -11.74 18.74 23.92
CA VAL A 665 -10.86 17.82 23.18
C VAL A 665 -9.37 18.10 23.45
N LEU A 666 -9.00 19.35 23.71
CA LEU A 666 -7.65 19.71 24.17
C LEU A 666 -7.43 19.29 25.63
N GLN A 667 -8.38 19.58 26.53
CA GLN A 667 -8.30 19.30 27.97
C GLN A 667 -8.30 17.81 28.30
N SER A 668 -9.01 16.97 27.55
CA SER A 668 -8.96 15.51 27.70
C SER A 668 -7.57 14.93 27.44
N THR A 669 -6.68 15.70 26.81
CA THR A 669 -5.28 15.34 26.57
C THR A 669 -4.28 16.15 27.41
N ALA A 670 -4.77 17.01 28.31
CA ALA A 670 -3.92 17.90 29.09
C ALA A 670 -3.07 17.16 30.13
N LEU A 671 -1.87 17.70 30.37
CA LEU A 671 -0.86 17.14 31.25
C LEU A 671 -1.34 17.05 32.71
N LYS A 672 -1.38 15.83 33.23
CA LYS A 672 -1.45 15.55 34.67
C LYS A 672 -0.17 14.80 35.08
N SER A 673 0.35 15.10 36.26
CA SER A 673 1.57 14.50 36.80
C SER A 673 1.30 13.92 38.18
N TYR A 674 1.55 12.62 38.31
CA TYR A 674 1.26 11.79 39.47
C TYR A 674 2.49 11.01 39.93
N LEU A 675 3.36 10.58 39.00
CA LEU A 675 4.56 9.81 39.32
C LEU A 675 5.62 10.68 40.03
N PRO A 676 6.17 10.23 41.17
CA PRO A 676 7.24 10.93 41.87
C PRO A 676 8.52 11.04 41.04
N PRO A 677 9.37 12.06 41.31
CA PRO A 677 10.69 12.18 40.68
C PRO A 677 11.64 11.09 41.18
N THR A 678 12.59 10.67 40.34
CA THR A 678 13.56 9.61 40.67
C THR A 678 14.54 10.03 41.78
N SER A 679 14.94 9.06 42.60
CA SER A 679 15.80 9.30 43.78
C SER A 679 17.27 9.57 43.37
N LYS A 680 17.66 10.85 43.30
CA LYS A 680 19.03 11.27 42.96
C LYS A 680 20.05 11.01 44.08
N THR A 681 20.33 9.73 44.37
CA THR A 681 21.46 9.28 45.22
C THR A 681 22.36 8.34 44.42
N ALA A 682 23.47 8.88 43.92
CA ALA A 682 24.38 8.27 42.94
C ALA A 682 25.21 7.06 43.45
N SER A 683 24.70 6.28 44.39
CA SER A 683 25.39 5.12 44.99
C SER A 683 24.46 4.00 45.48
N GLN A 684 23.16 4.02 45.15
CA GLN A 684 22.28 2.88 45.39
C GLN A 684 22.31 1.94 44.18
N LEU A 685 22.35 0.63 44.43
CA LEU A 685 22.14 -0.36 43.37
C LEU A 685 20.70 -0.26 42.86
N PRO A 686 20.44 -0.58 41.57
CA PRO A 686 19.08 -0.72 41.06
C PRO A 686 18.24 -1.66 41.94
N VAL A 687 16.94 -1.37 42.09
CA VAL A 687 16.02 -2.29 42.78
C VAL A 687 15.92 -3.60 41.99
N PHE A 688 16.09 -3.50 40.67
CA PHE A 688 16.20 -4.63 39.74
C PHE A 688 17.53 -4.57 38.96
N SER A 689 18.41 -5.56 39.16
CA SER A 689 19.58 -5.78 38.31
C SER A 689 19.18 -5.99 36.84
N ALA A 690 20.01 -5.51 35.91
CA ALA A 690 19.78 -5.60 34.46
C ALA A 690 19.58 -7.04 33.94
N ASN A 691 20.01 -8.05 34.70
CA ASN A 691 20.01 -9.47 34.30
C ASN A 691 18.81 -10.29 34.84
N HIS A 692 17.81 -9.67 35.47
CA HIS A 692 16.71 -10.47 36.05
C HIS A 692 15.84 -11.13 34.98
N SER A 693 15.67 -12.46 35.10
CA SER A 693 14.79 -13.22 34.25
C SER A 693 13.33 -13.03 34.68
N THR A 694 12.54 -12.50 33.75
CA THR A 694 11.07 -12.62 33.61
C THR A 694 10.51 -14.02 33.89
N GLU A 695 11.36 -15.05 33.92
CA GLU A 695 11.06 -16.40 34.41
C GLU A 695 10.57 -16.41 35.87
N GLU A 696 11.13 -15.59 36.76
CA GLU A 696 10.65 -15.46 38.14
C GLU A 696 9.29 -14.74 38.21
N ILE A 697 9.10 -13.68 37.42
CA ILE A 697 7.83 -12.94 37.32
C ILE A 697 6.70 -13.88 36.82
N LEU A 698 6.98 -14.67 35.76
CA LEU A 698 6.04 -15.65 35.23
C LEU A 698 5.81 -16.85 36.17
N SER A 699 6.82 -17.28 36.92
CA SER A 699 6.69 -18.30 37.98
C SER A 699 5.76 -17.85 39.10
N ILE A 700 5.79 -16.57 39.48
CA ILE A 700 4.85 -15.97 40.44
C ILE A 700 3.44 -15.84 39.82
N MET A 701 3.32 -15.49 38.54
CA MET A 701 2.05 -15.41 37.82
C MET A 701 1.36 -16.78 37.62
N ALA A 702 2.12 -17.84 37.36
CA ALA A 702 1.58 -19.19 37.25
C ALA A 702 0.96 -19.66 38.57
N LYS A 703 1.61 -19.34 39.69
CA LYS A 703 1.12 -19.65 41.06
C LYS A 703 -0.14 -18.84 41.41
N THR A 704 -0.14 -17.54 41.14
CA THR A 704 -1.30 -16.66 41.43
C THR A 704 -2.52 -16.91 40.54
N LYS A 705 -2.35 -17.55 39.36
CA LYS A 705 -3.47 -17.99 38.50
C LYS A 705 -4.01 -19.40 38.80
N GLY A 706 -3.52 -20.07 39.85
CA GLY A 706 -4.04 -21.37 40.29
C GLY A 706 -3.74 -22.55 39.35
N LEU A 707 -2.72 -22.43 38.49
CA LEU A 707 -2.25 -23.53 37.65
C LEU A 707 -1.29 -24.41 38.46
N GLU A 708 -1.76 -25.60 38.89
CA GLU A 708 -0.90 -26.59 39.55
C GLU A 708 0.18 -27.11 38.60
N VAL A 709 1.42 -26.63 38.77
CA VAL A 709 2.62 -27.31 38.24
C VAL A 709 2.96 -28.44 39.23
N PRO A 710 2.95 -29.72 38.81
CA PRO A 710 3.15 -30.84 39.72
C PRO A 710 4.54 -30.82 40.37
N ALA A 711 4.58 -30.75 41.70
CA ALA A 711 5.82 -30.88 42.45
C ALA A 711 6.25 -32.36 42.51
N MET A 712 7.25 -32.74 41.71
CA MET A 712 8.02 -33.97 41.94
C MET A 712 9.53 -33.70 41.91
N SER A 713 10.21 -34.28 42.91
CA SER A 713 11.66 -34.31 43.03
C SER A 713 12.30 -35.37 42.10
N MET A 714 13.62 -35.24 41.90
CA MET A 714 14.56 -36.18 41.23
C MET A 714 14.88 -35.86 39.76
N SER A 715 15.97 -35.10 39.59
CA SER A 715 16.99 -35.20 38.53
C SER A 715 16.61 -35.71 37.13
N LEU A 716 16.48 -34.78 36.18
CA LEU A 716 16.74 -34.98 34.74
C LEU A 716 17.30 -33.67 34.15
N PRO A 717 17.99 -33.70 32.99
CA PRO A 717 19.03 -32.73 32.67
C PRO A 717 18.51 -31.37 32.17
N THR A 718 19.24 -30.33 32.56
CA THR A 718 19.03 -28.91 32.32
C THR A 718 19.00 -28.53 30.83
N LYS A 719 17.83 -28.52 30.19
CA LYS A 719 17.56 -27.80 28.92
C LYS A 719 16.10 -27.33 28.83
N VAL A 720 15.91 -26.20 28.15
CA VAL A 720 14.65 -25.50 27.81
C VAL A 720 14.07 -24.63 28.94
N LEU A 721 13.55 -23.46 28.54
CA LEU A 721 13.01 -22.31 29.31
C LEU A 721 14.05 -21.25 29.68
N ASN A 722 14.11 -20.19 28.85
CA ASN A 722 14.86 -18.94 29.05
C ASN A 722 14.48 -17.96 27.92
N THR A 723 13.32 -17.27 28.01
CA THR A 723 12.61 -16.74 26.82
C THR A 723 12.18 -15.26 26.80
N HIS A 724 12.34 -14.47 27.87
CA HIS A 724 11.79 -13.08 27.90
C HIS A 724 12.75 -11.97 28.38
N ARG A 725 13.98 -12.31 28.78
CA ARG A 725 15.10 -11.34 28.89
C ARG A 725 16.48 -11.98 28.66
N LYS A 726 16.53 -13.14 28.01
CA LYS A 726 17.74 -13.49 27.25
C LYS A 726 17.75 -12.60 26.01
N SER A 727 18.95 -12.25 25.59
CA SER A 727 19.28 -11.84 24.23
C SER A 727 18.18 -12.04 23.20
N LEU A 728 17.87 -10.96 22.51
CA LEU A 728 17.48 -11.00 21.10
C LEU A 728 18.60 -11.73 20.32
N ASN A 729 18.61 -13.06 20.36
CA ASN A 729 19.44 -13.92 19.51
C ASN A 729 18.82 -13.94 18.11
N LEU A 730 18.74 -12.75 17.52
CA LEU A 730 18.55 -12.52 16.09
C LEU A 730 19.75 -13.09 15.30
N VAL A 731 20.87 -13.37 15.98
CA VAL A 731 22.06 -14.00 15.41
C VAL A 731 22.29 -15.36 16.08
N ASP A 732 22.01 -16.45 15.38
CA ASP A 732 22.42 -17.79 15.81
C ASP A 732 23.95 -17.88 15.86
N ASN A 733 24.51 -18.33 16.99
CA ASN A 733 25.95 -18.47 17.16
C ASN A 733 26.29 -19.81 17.87
N PRO A 734 26.98 -20.77 17.23
CA PRO A 734 27.04 -22.17 17.68
C PRO A 734 28.05 -22.47 18.80
N HIS A 735 28.48 -21.47 19.58
CA HIS A 735 29.49 -21.65 20.62
C HIS A 735 28.98 -21.28 22.03
N PHE A 736 28.56 -22.32 22.78
CA PHE A 736 28.33 -22.23 24.21
C PHE A 736 29.66 -22.08 24.97
N PHE A 737 29.81 -20.99 25.73
CA PHE A 737 30.77 -20.89 26.83
C PHE A 737 30.01 -20.87 28.16
N GLU A 738 30.45 -21.70 29.10
CA GLU A 738 29.88 -21.75 30.46
C GLU A 738 30.37 -20.56 31.29
N THR A 739 29.48 -19.64 31.65
CA THR A 739 29.71 -18.63 32.69
C THR A 739 29.09 -19.08 34.01
N LYS A 740 29.86 -19.00 35.10
CA LYS A 740 29.42 -19.40 36.44
C LYS A 740 28.41 -18.41 37.03
N ASP A 741 27.29 -18.91 37.51
CA ASP A 741 26.26 -18.12 38.20
C ASP A 741 26.74 -17.54 39.54
N ARG A 742 26.19 -16.36 39.85
CA ARG A 742 26.08 -15.81 41.20
C ARG A 742 24.62 -15.44 41.41
N GLU A 743 23.91 -16.22 42.21
CA GLU A 743 22.53 -15.93 42.59
C GLU A 743 22.45 -14.66 43.46
N SER A 744 21.61 -13.71 43.06
CA SER A 744 21.19 -12.58 43.88
C SER A 744 19.66 -12.48 43.83
N VAL A 745 19.00 -12.95 44.89
CA VAL A 745 17.54 -13.11 44.97
C VAL A 745 16.86 -11.75 45.11
N LEU A 746 15.82 -11.50 44.30
CA LEU A 746 14.96 -10.31 44.40
C LEU A 746 14.03 -10.39 45.62
N HIS A 747 14.00 -9.31 46.42
CA HIS A 747 13.04 -9.14 47.50
C HIS A 747 11.80 -8.35 47.04
N LEU A 748 10.97 -8.97 46.20
CA LEU A 748 9.64 -8.44 45.87
C LEU A 748 8.72 -8.44 47.12
N PRO A 749 7.97 -7.36 47.39
CA PRO A 749 7.16 -7.26 48.58
C PRO A 749 5.96 -8.21 48.54
N LYS A 750 5.78 -8.97 49.62
CA LYS A 750 4.67 -9.91 49.79
C LYS A 750 3.74 -9.49 50.92
N ASP A 751 2.50 -9.96 50.83
CA ASP A 751 1.48 -9.78 51.86
C ASP A 751 1.56 -10.88 52.94
N ALA A 752 0.56 -10.93 53.83
CA ALA A 752 0.50 -11.92 54.90
C ALA A 752 0.16 -13.36 54.42
N HIS A 753 -0.27 -13.52 53.16
CA HIS A 753 -0.63 -14.79 52.54
C HIS A 753 0.50 -15.34 51.64
N GLY A 754 1.47 -14.51 51.29
CA GLY A 754 2.63 -14.85 50.46
C GLY A 754 2.50 -14.42 48.99
N ASP A 755 1.41 -13.73 48.66
CA ASP A 755 1.13 -13.15 47.35
C ASP A 755 1.78 -11.77 47.21
N LEU A 756 1.87 -11.25 45.97
CA LEU A 756 2.49 -9.95 45.68
C LEU A 756 1.64 -8.79 46.24
N ASP A 757 2.23 -8.02 47.14
CA ASP A 757 1.57 -6.88 47.76
C ASP A 757 1.58 -5.67 46.82
N CYS A 758 0.48 -5.54 46.07
CA CYS A 758 0.32 -4.49 45.05
C CYS A 758 0.35 -3.07 45.65
N ARG A 759 -0.03 -2.89 46.93
CA ARG A 759 0.05 -1.57 47.59
C ARG A 759 1.49 -1.21 47.92
N LYS A 760 2.27 -2.17 48.45
CA LYS A 760 3.72 -1.98 48.64
C LYS A 760 4.47 -1.76 47.31
N LEU A 761 4.04 -2.36 46.20
CA LEU A 761 4.60 -2.07 44.88
C LEU A 761 4.31 -0.63 44.44
N VAL A 762 3.12 -0.10 44.70
CA VAL A 762 2.79 1.32 44.43
C VAL A 762 3.63 2.24 45.33
N ASP A 763 3.84 1.91 46.61
CA ASP A 763 4.74 2.67 47.49
C ASP A 763 6.20 2.65 46.98
N GLN A 764 6.68 1.52 46.45
CA GLN A 764 8.04 1.40 45.89
C GLN A 764 8.32 2.32 44.69
N LEU A 765 7.28 2.78 43.95
CA LEU A 765 7.44 3.77 42.87
C LEU A 765 8.10 5.08 43.34
N LYS A 766 8.00 5.39 44.65
CA LYS A 766 8.58 6.57 45.32
C LYS A 766 10.08 6.43 45.60
N GLU A 767 10.60 5.20 45.65
CA GLU A 767 12.00 4.93 45.99
C GLU A 767 12.87 4.60 44.75
N CYS A 768 12.24 4.37 43.59
CA CYS A 768 12.90 4.01 42.34
C CYS A 768 14.04 4.98 41.92
N PRO A 769 15.27 4.47 41.69
CA PRO A 769 16.39 5.30 41.23
C PRO A 769 16.32 5.60 39.73
N THR A 770 15.66 4.77 38.91
CA THR A 770 15.55 4.96 37.45
C THR A 770 14.11 4.90 36.94
N LEU A 771 13.87 5.46 35.73
CA LEU A 771 12.60 5.29 35.02
C LEU A 771 12.36 3.83 34.59
N HIS A 772 13.42 3.04 34.44
CA HIS A 772 13.32 1.61 34.12
C HIS A 772 12.74 0.81 35.29
N ASP A 773 13.16 1.09 36.55
CA ASP A 773 12.56 0.47 37.74
C ASP A 773 11.06 0.82 37.85
N GLN A 774 10.67 2.07 37.55
CA GLN A 774 9.26 2.48 37.53
C GLN A 774 8.47 1.74 36.43
N ALA A 775 9.06 1.53 35.25
CA ALA A 775 8.41 0.79 34.16
C ALA A 775 8.21 -0.70 34.50
N ASP A 776 9.21 -1.37 35.08
CA ASP A 776 9.11 -2.78 35.44
C ASP A 776 8.09 -3.00 36.57
N ILE A 777 7.96 -2.08 37.56
CA ILE A 777 6.87 -2.12 38.56
C ILE A 777 5.50 -1.90 37.92
N LEU A 778 5.33 -0.88 37.07
CA LEU A 778 4.05 -0.59 36.41
C LEU A 778 3.63 -1.72 35.45
N TYR A 779 4.58 -2.41 34.82
CA TYR A 779 4.32 -3.60 34.02
C TYR A 779 3.77 -4.77 34.85
N ILE A 780 4.36 -5.02 36.02
CA ILE A 780 3.85 -6.03 36.97
C ILE A 780 2.43 -5.68 37.41
N LEU A 781 2.18 -4.42 37.80
CA LEU A 781 0.83 -3.95 38.18
C LEU A 781 -0.17 -4.07 37.03
N HIS A 782 0.22 -3.70 35.80
CA HIS A 782 -0.62 -3.82 34.61
C HIS A 782 -1.07 -5.26 34.35
N ILE A 783 -0.18 -6.25 34.44
CA ILE A 783 -0.55 -7.65 34.23
C ILE A 783 -1.39 -8.23 35.38
N LEU A 784 -1.11 -7.83 36.63
CA LEU A 784 -1.81 -8.36 37.80
C LEU A 784 -3.19 -7.74 38.04
N LYS A 785 -3.39 -6.47 37.66
CA LYS A 785 -4.61 -5.70 37.99
C LYS A 785 -5.32 -5.08 36.78
N GLY A 786 -4.68 -5.01 35.61
CA GLY A 786 -5.19 -4.33 34.42
C GLY A 786 -4.75 -2.86 34.32
N ALA A 787 -5.03 -2.25 33.17
CA ALA A 787 -4.66 -0.86 32.90
C ALA A 787 -5.50 0.15 33.71
N ASP A 788 -6.78 -0.17 33.92
CA ASP A 788 -7.77 0.73 34.54
C ASP A 788 -7.81 0.62 36.08
N TRP A 789 -6.92 -0.17 36.68
CA TRP A 789 -6.83 -0.28 38.13
C TRP A 789 -6.34 1.05 38.73
N ASP A 790 -7.16 1.62 39.61
CA ASP A 790 -6.79 2.82 40.39
C ASP A 790 -5.71 2.46 41.41
N THR A 791 -4.63 3.22 41.40
CA THR A 791 -3.48 3.01 42.28
C THR A 791 -3.61 3.70 43.63
N GLU A 792 -4.57 4.62 43.79
CA GLU A 792 -4.73 5.48 44.98
C GLU A 792 -3.42 6.23 45.35
N LEU A 793 -2.53 6.47 44.38
CA LEU A 793 -1.20 7.04 44.60
C LEU A 793 -1.31 8.43 45.26
N ASP A 794 -0.64 8.58 46.40
CA ASP A 794 -0.71 9.75 47.28
C ASP A 794 -2.14 10.17 47.71
N GLY A 795 -3.06 9.19 47.77
CA GLY A 795 -4.45 9.39 48.19
C GLY A 795 -5.33 10.06 47.14
N GLN A 796 -4.87 10.13 45.89
CA GLN A 796 -5.66 10.65 44.77
C GLN A 796 -6.44 9.51 44.10
N TYR A 797 -7.77 9.63 44.10
CA TYR A 797 -8.66 8.71 43.38
C TYR A 797 -8.68 9.02 41.87
N GLY A 798 -8.79 7.97 41.06
CA GLY A 798 -8.80 8.04 39.60
C GLY A 798 -7.41 8.01 38.95
N VAL A 799 -6.35 7.63 39.68
CA VAL A 799 -4.97 7.57 39.16
C VAL A 799 -4.66 6.13 38.73
N THR A 800 -5.09 5.78 37.52
CA THR A 800 -4.96 4.41 37.01
C THR A 800 -3.53 4.06 36.58
N VAL A 801 -3.21 2.77 36.51
CA VAL A 801 -1.94 2.28 35.93
C VAL A 801 -1.72 2.82 34.51
N HIS A 802 -2.79 2.97 33.70
CA HIS A 802 -2.75 3.60 32.39
C HIS A 802 -2.30 5.08 32.46
N CYS A 803 -2.76 5.84 33.45
CA CYS A 803 -2.32 7.24 33.65
C CYS A 803 -0.82 7.31 33.97
N LEU A 804 -0.35 6.47 34.89
CA LEU A 804 1.07 6.42 35.28
C LEU A 804 1.98 5.98 34.11
N LEU A 805 1.56 4.98 33.33
CA LEU A 805 2.31 4.53 32.14
C LEU A 805 2.38 5.61 31.06
N ASN A 806 1.31 6.38 30.81
CA ASN A 806 1.36 7.52 29.87
C ASN A 806 2.26 8.66 30.37
N GLU A 807 2.29 8.92 31.67
CA GLU A 807 3.25 9.88 32.23
C GLU A 807 4.69 9.39 32.09
N LEU A 808 4.95 8.11 32.36
CA LEU A 808 6.27 7.52 32.23
C LEU A 808 6.75 7.49 30.78
N TYR A 809 5.86 7.17 29.83
CA TYR A 809 6.10 7.27 28.39
C TYR A 809 6.60 8.68 28.00
N ARG A 810 5.94 9.72 28.52
CA ARG A 810 6.35 11.12 28.30
C ARG A 810 7.70 11.44 28.96
N LYS A 811 7.95 10.98 30.19
CA LYS A 811 9.24 11.19 30.89
C LYS A 811 10.39 10.51 30.12
N ALA A 812 10.22 9.26 29.70
CA ALA A 812 11.17 8.54 28.85
C ALA A 812 11.39 9.26 27.50
N GLY A 813 10.32 9.80 26.92
CA GLY A 813 10.33 10.64 25.72
C GLY A 813 11.21 11.89 25.86
N LEU A 814 11.03 12.66 26.93
CA LEU A 814 11.84 13.85 27.22
C LEU A 814 13.32 13.50 27.46
N ASN A 815 13.61 12.35 28.06
CA ASN A 815 14.97 11.84 28.26
C ASN A 815 15.59 11.19 27.01
N GLN A 816 14.82 11.02 25.92
CA GLN A 816 15.22 10.27 24.73
C GLN A 816 15.68 8.82 25.01
N GLU A 817 15.07 8.15 26.00
CA GLU A 817 15.36 6.75 26.36
C GLU A 817 14.67 5.78 25.38
N TRP A 818 15.13 5.71 24.13
CA TRP A 818 14.42 5.04 23.02
C TRP A 818 14.00 3.59 23.28
N GLY A 819 14.84 2.77 23.92
CA GLY A 819 14.49 1.40 24.30
C GLY A 819 13.35 1.34 25.31
N LEU A 820 13.35 2.24 26.30
CA LEU A 820 12.30 2.38 27.30
C LEU A 820 11.00 2.91 26.69
N ILE A 821 11.06 3.90 25.80
CA ILE A 821 9.90 4.43 25.07
C ILE A 821 9.23 3.31 24.25
N ARG A 822 10.02 2.48 23.55
CA ARG A 822 9.52 1.31 22.80
C ARG A 822 8.84 0.30 23.72
N TYR A 823 9.45 0.00 24.86
CA TYR A 823 8.89 -0.93 25.85
C TYR A 823 7.55 -0.43 26.42
N ILE A 824 7.49 0.82 26.91
CA ILE A 824 6.24 1.41 27.44
C ILE A 824 5.16 1.53 26.36
N SER A 825 5.55 1.87 25.11
CA SER A 825 4.63 1.87 23.96
C SER A 825 4.05 0.47 23.71
N GLY A 826 4.84 -0.58 23.91
CA GLY A 826 4.42 -1.97 23.87
C GLY A 826 3.36 -2.30 24.91
N ILE A 827 3.57 -1.89 26.18
CA ILE A 827 2.64 -2.10 27.30
C ILE A 827 1.32 -1.34 27.06
N LEU A 828 1.41 -0.09 26.62
CA LEU A 828 0.25 0.76 26.31
C LEU A 828 -0.48 0.37 25.01
N LYS A 829 0.02 -0.62 24.25
CA LYS A 829 -0.42 -0.95 22.88
C LYS A 829 -0.53 0.28 21.97
N LYS A 830 0.41 1.23 22.06
CA LYS A 830 0.41 2.44 21.22
C LYS A 830 0.56 2.09 19.74
N ARG A 831 -0.33 2.65 18.92
CA ARG A 831 -0.39 2.48 17.46
C ARG A 831 0.11 3.75 16.76
N VAL A 832 0.89 3.60 15.69
CA VAL A 832 1.14 4.70 14.74
C VAL A 832 -0.15 4.97 13.98
N GLU A 833 -0.71 6.18 14.03
CA GLU A 833 -2.03 6.47 13.45
C GLU A 833 -2.13 6.16 11.95
N VAL A 834 -1.06 6.46 11.20
CA VAL A 834 -0.95 6.30 9.74
C VAL A 834 -0.41 4.92 9.31
N LEU A 835 -0.43 3.93 10.20
CA LEU A 835 0.13 2.59 9.95
C LEU A 835 -0.63 1.81 8.87
N ALA A 836 -1.96 1.92 8.85
CA ALA A 836 -2.79 1.18 7.88
C ALA A 836 -2.60 1.75 6.47
N GLU A 837 -2.41 3.06 6.37
CA GLU A 837 -2.09 3.78 5.14
C GLU A 837 -0.66 3.45 4.68
N ALA A 838 0.32 3.39 5.58
CA ALA A 838 1.68 2.93 5.26
C ALA A 838 1.71 1.46 4.76
N CYS A 839 0.90 0.57 5.34
CA CYS A 839 0.69 -0.77 4.79
C CYS A 839 0.01 -0.74 3.41
N THR A 840 -0.99 0.13 3.23
CA THR A 840 -1.72 0.28 1.96
C THR A 840 -0.79 0.79 0.84
N ASP A 841 0.06 1.77 1.11
CA ASP A 841 1.10 2.26 0.20
C ASP A 841 1.99 1.11 -0.28
N LEU A 842 2.56 0.33 0.65
CA LEU A 842 3.43 -0.79 0.32
C LEU A 842 2.72 -1.87 -0.52
N LEU A 843 1.50 -2.25 -0.13
CA LEU A 843 0.69 -3.23 -0.85
C LEU A 843 0.28 -2.73 -2.24
N SER A 844 -0.02 -1.44 -2.40
CA SER A 844 -0.34 -0.82 -3.69
C SER A 844 0.85 -0.82 -4.64
N HIS A 845 2.08 -0.65 -4.13
CA HIS A 845 3.33 -0.87 -4.86
C HIS A 845 3.66 -2.36 -5.08
N HIS A 846 2.69 -3.25 -4.87
CA HIS A 846 2.80 -4.70 -4.99
C HIS A 846 3.89 -5.30 -4.10
N LYS A 847 4.03 -4.78 -2.87
CA LYS A 847 4.91 -5.30 -1.82
C LYS A 847 4.06 -5.97 -0.74
N GLN A 848 3.92 -7.29 -0.83
CA GLN A 848 3.37 -8.10 0.26
C GLN A 848 4.22 -7.90 1.51
N LEU A 849 3.60 -7.83 2.69
CA LEU A 849 4.32 -7.68 3.95
C LEU A 849 4.24 -8.97 4.75
N THR A 850 5.28 -9.29 5.52
CA THR A 850 5.15 -10.27 6.59
C THR A 850 5.70 -9.74 7.90
N VAL A 851 5.02 -10.08 8.99
CA VAL A 851 5.37 -9.70 10.36
C VAL A 851 5.60 -10.95 11.20
N GLY A 852 6.39 -10.82 12.26
CA GLY A 852 6.97 -11.99 12.97
C GLY A 852 8.17 -12.59 12.23
N LEU A 853 8.77 -13.63 12.83
CA LEU A 853 9.91 -14.36 12.28
C LEU A 853 9.48 -15.69 11.66
N PRO A 854 10.05 -16.12 10.52
CA PRO A 854 9.75 -17.42 9.91
C PRO A 854 10.24 -18.61 10.75
N PRO A 855 9.69 -19.81 10.55
CA PRO A 855 8.59 -20.15 9.63
C PRO A 855 7.19 -19.85 10.21
N GLU A 856 6.17 -20.04 9.38
CA GLU A 856 4.76 -20.10 9.84
C GLU A 856 4.59 -21.15 10.97
N PRO A 857 3.71 -20.94 11.97
CA PRO A 857 2.69 -19.88 12.06
C PRO A 857 3.16 -18.59 12.74
N ARG A 858 4.46 -18.43 13.03
CA ARG A 858 5.01 -17.20 13.65
C ARG A 858 5.09 -16.04 12.66
N GLU A 859 5.49 -16.33 11.42
CA GLU A 859 5.34 -15.39 10.31
C GLU A 859 3.86 -15.29 9.92
N LYS A 860 3.33 -14.05 9.86
CA LYS A 860 1.98 -13.74 9.36
C LYS A 860 2.11 -12.93 8.07
N ILE A 861 1.41 -13.33 7.01
CA ILE A 861 1.45 -12.68 5.69
C ILE A 861 0.28 -11.70 5.56
N ILE A 862 0.59 -10.46 5.19
CA ILE A 862 -0.38 -9.41 4.84
C ILE A 862 -0.34 -9.24 3.31
N THR A 863 -1.45 -9.58 2.66
CA THR A 863 -1.61 -9.53 1.18
C THR A 863 -2.61 -8.49 0.71
N THR A 864 -3.45 -7.99 1.62
CA THR A 864 -4.49 -6.98 1.38
C THR A 864 -4.46 -5.93 2.48
N PRO A 865 -4.89 -4.67 2.23
CA PRO A 865 -5.03 -3.67 3.28
C PRO A 865 -5.97 -4.17 4.37
N LEU A 866 -5.58 -3.95 5.64
CA LEU A 866 -6.34 -4.36 6.81
C LEU A 866 -6.84 -3.12 7.57
N PRO A 867 -8.02 -3.19 8.23
CA PRO A 867 -8.47 -2.19 9.18
C PRO A 867 -7.39 -1.88 10.25
N PRO A 868 -7.28 -0.62 10.74
CA PRO A 868 -6.23 -0.23 11.69
C PRO A 868 -6.20 -1.00 13.03
N GLU A 869 -7.32 -1.60 13.43
CA GLU A 869 -7.41 -2.43 14.64
C GLU A 869 -6.88 -3.85 14.37
N GLU A 870 -7.43 -4.53 13.36
CA GLU A 870 -6.99 -5.87 12.92
C GLU A 870 -5.49 -5.92 12.58
N LEU A 871 -4.98 -4.89 11.88
CA LEU A 871 -3.54 -4.77 11.58
C LEU A 871 -2.68 -4.70 12.86
N THR A 872 -3.17 -4.01 13.89
CA THR A 872 -2.44 -3.85 15.16
C THR A 872 -2.44 -5.16 15.92
N ASP A 873 -3.60 -5.80 16.08
CA ASP A 873 -3.70 -7.09 16.77
C ASP A 873 -2.87 -8.17 16.07
N LEU A 874 -2.84 -8.20 14.74
CA LEU A 874 -2.01 -9.12 13.95
C LEU A 874 -0.50 -8.88 14.16
N ILE A 875 -0.05 -7.63 14.30
CA ILE A 875 1.36 -7.31 14.62
C ILE A 875 1.73 -7.76 16.03
N TYR A 876 0.87 -7.52 17.02
CA TYR A 876 1.10 -7.97 18.40
C TYR A 876 1.04 -9.50 18.52
N GLU A 877 0.12 -10.17 17.82
CA GLU A 877 0.05 -11.65 17.77
C GLU A 877 1.34 -12.25 17.18
N ALA A 878 1.80 -11.74 16.03
CA ALA A 878 3.02 -12.21 15.36
C ALA A 878 4.31 -11.94 16.15
N SER A 879 4.31 -10.89 16.99
CA SER A 879 5.42 -10.58 17.91
C SER A 879 5.41 -11.44 19.18
N GLY A 880 4.33 -12.18 19.43
CA GLY A 880 4.21 -13.11 20.55
C GLY A 880 4.23 -12.40 21.91
N GLN A 881 5.31 -12.60 22.68
CA GLN A 881 5.48 -12.01 24.01
C GLN A 881 6.37 -10.76 23.99
N ASP A 882 7.08 -10.51 22.89
CA ASP A 882 8.07 -9.43 22.80
C ASP A 882 7.41 -8.12 22.33
N ILE A 883 6.67 -7.50 23.25
CA ILE A 883 5.86 -6.28 23.01
C ILE A 883 6.64 -5.12 22.38
N SER A 884 7.96 -5.04 22.60
CA SER A 884 8.82 -4.02 22.00
C SER A 884 9.14 -4.30 20.51
N ILE A 885 9.14 -5.56 20.08
CA ILE A 885 9.29 -5.94 18.66
C ILE A 885 8.04 -5.54 17.87
N ALA A 886 6.85 -5.59 18.48
CA ALA A 886 5.62 -5.10 17.85
C ALA A 886 5.73 -3.60 17.52
N VAL A 887 6.28 -2.79 18.42
CA VAL A 887 6.51 -1.35 18.20
C VAL A 887 7.57 -1.11 17.12
N LEU A 888 8.69 -1.84 17.17
CA LEU A 888 9.73 -1.75 16.12
C LEU A 888 9.19 -2.19 14.75
N THR A 889 8.32 -3.19 14.69
CA THR A 889 7.67 -3.64 13.45
C THR A 889 6.82 -2.51 12.84
N GLN A 890 6.07 -1.77 13.66
CA GLN A 890 5.34 -0.58 13.19
C GLN A 890 6.28 0.50 12.63
N GLU A 891 7.41 0.78 13.30
CA GLU A 891 8.42 1.73 12.80
C GLU A 891 9.00 1.30 11.44
N ILE A 892 9.40 0.03 11.30
CA ILE A 892 10.00 -0.46 10.06
C ILE A 892 8.97 -0.39 8.90
N ILE A 893 7.68 -0.69 9.14
CA ILE A 893 6.61 -0.47 8.16
C ILE A 893 6.55 1.00 7.72
N MET A 894 6.54 1.94 8.68
CA MET A 894 6.55 3.37 8.38
C MET A 894 7.76 3.80 7.54
N TYR A 895 8.97 3.35 7.90
CA TYR A 895 10.18 3.71 7.17
C TYR A 895 10.20 3.08 5.77
N LEU A 896 9.72 1.84 5.60
CA LEU A 896 9.56 1.20 4.29
C LEU A 896 8.56 1.99 3.42
N ALA A 897 7.44 2.45 3.98
CA ALA A 897 6.46 3.27 3.26
C ALA A 897 7.02 4.66 2.88
N MET A 898 7.82 5.29 3.74
CA MET A 898 8.56 6.51 3.37
C MET A 898 9.54 6.26 2.22
N TYR A 899 10.22 5.11 2.19
CA TYR A 899 11.18 4.77 1.13
C TYR A 899 10.52 4.34 -0.17
N VAL A 900 9.37 3.65 -0.16
CA VAL A 900 8.69 3.26 -1.40
C VAL A 900 8.16 4.49 -2.15
N ARG A 901 7.63 5.48 -1.41
CA ARG A 901 7.20 6.77 -1.97
C ARG A 901 8.38 7.62 -2.48
N SER A 902 9.45 7.77 -1.69
CA SER A 902 10.56 8.69 -2.03
C SER A 902 11.66 8.09 -2.91
N GLN A 903 11.91 6.78 -2.85
CA GLN A 903 12.98 6.06 -3.55
C GLN A 903 12.52 4.66 -4.02
N PRO A 904 11.45 4.55 -4.85
CA PRO A 904 10.88 3.26 -5.27
C PRO A 904 11.89 2.31 -5.93
N SER A 905 12.98 2.84 -6.51
CA SER A 905 14.11 2.07 -7.05
C SER A 905 14.78 1.11 -6.06
N LEU A 906 14.61 1.32 -4.74
CA LEU A 906 15.13 0.41 -3.70
C LEU A 906 14.37 -0.93 -3.67
N PHE A 907 13.16 -1.00 -4.22
CA PHE A 907 12.24 -2.15 -4.14
C PHE A 907 12.05 -2.88 -5.48
N VAL A 908 12.92 -2.63 -6.45
CA VAL A 908 12.91 -3.29 -7.77
C VAL A 908 13.12 -4.80 -7.58
N GLU A 909 12.23 -5.60 -8.17
CA GLU A 909 12.26 -7.07 -8.13
C GLU A 909 12.31 -7.66 -6.70
N MET A 910 11.56 -7.03 -5.80
CA MET A 910 11.23 -7.52 -4.46
C MET A 910 9.70 -7.51 -4.34
N LEU A 911 9.05 -8.66 -4.17
CA LEU A 911 7.57 -8.73 -4.08
C LEU A 911 7.08 -8.90 -2.64
N ARG A 912 7.91 -9.45 -1.74
CA ARG A 912 7.60 -9.61 -0.31
C ARG A 912 8.66 -8.96 0.57
N LEU A 913 8.22 -8.17 1.54
CA LEU A 913 9.05 -7.53 2.56
C LEU A 913 8.85 -8.27 3.88
N ARG A 914 9.81 -9.13 4.23
CA ARG A 914 9.78 -9.95 5.45
C ARG A 914 10.36 -9.15 6.62
N ILE A 915 9.50 -8.43 7.36
CA ILE A 915 9.94 -7.40 8.32
C ILE A 915 10.76 -8.01 9.46
N GLY A 916 10.39 -9.21 9.96
CA GLY A 916 11.18 -9.93 10.95
C GLY A 916 12.60 -10.26 10.46
N LEU A 917 12.75 -10.73 9.22
CA LEU A 917 14.08 -10.98 8.64
C LEU A 917 14.87 -9.67 8.45
N ILE A 918 14.22 -8.57 8.06
CA ILE A 918 14.87 -7.26 7.94
C ILE A 918 15.43 -6.82 9.30
N ILE A 919 14.65 -6.92 10.38
CA ILE A 919 15.09 -6.63 11.76
C ILE A 919 16.26 -7.55 12.15
N GLN A 920 16.18 -8.84 11.82
CA GLN A 920 17.23 -9.82 12.09
C GLN A 920 18.57 -9.46 11.39
N VAL A 921 18.50 -9.05 10.13
CA VAL A 921 19.67 -8.60 9.35
C VAL A 921 20.23 -7.28 9.91
N MET A 922 19.37 -6.34 10.34
CA MET A 922 19.79 -5.10 10.99
C MET A 922 20.60 -5.36 12.27
N ALA A 923 20.15 -6.25 13.15
CA ALA A 923 20.89 -6.67 14.34
C ALA A 923 22.21 -7.38 13.99
N THR A 924 22.19 -8.28 12.99
CA THR A 924 23.40 -9.00 12.53
C THR A 924 24.46 -8.03 12.01
N GLU A 925 24.05 -6.99 11.29
CA GLU A 925 24.94 -5.96 10.75
C GLU A 925 25.49 -5.02 11.83
N LEU A 926 24.70 -4.71 12.87
CA LEU A 926 25.20 -4.01 14.06
C LEU A 926 26.22 -4.87 14.82
N ALA A 927 25.96 -6.17 15.04
CA ALA A 927 26.88 -7.08 15.70
C ALA A 927 28.24 -7.12 14.99
N ARG A 928 28.22 -7.24 13.65
CA ARG A 928 29.42 -7.21 12.81
C ARG A 928 30.17 -5.88 12.87
N SER A 929 29.45 -4.76 12.84
CA SER A 929 30.04 -3.41 12.77
C SER A 929 30.61 -2.97 14.12
N LEU A 930 29.91 -3.27 15.22
CA LEU A 930 30.34 -2.98 16.60
C LEU A 930 31.29 -4.05 17.18
N LYS A 931 31.45 -5.20 16.51
CA LYS A 931 32.22 -6.37 16.95
C LYS A 931 31.77 -6.89 18.33
N CYS A 932 30.47 -6.88 18.58
CA CYS A 932 29.85 -7.30 19.84
C CYS A 932 29.07 -8.61 19.70
N SER A 933 28.58 -9.14 20.82
CA SER A 933 27.66 -10.28 20.81
C SER A 933 26.34 -9.94 20.10
N GLY A 934 25.60 -10.97 19.65
CA GLY A 934 24.24 -10.78 19.12
C GLY A 934 23.27 -10.21 20.15
N GLU A 935 23.54 -10.49 21.43
CA GLU A 935 22.81 -9.99 22.59
C GLU A 935 22.96 -8.46 22.69
N GLU A 936 24.19 -7.97 22.81
CA GLU A 936 24.53 -6.54 22.85
C GLU A 936 24.11 -5.79 21.58
N ALA A 937 24.24 -6.42 20.40
CA ALA A 937 23.89 -5.80 19.12
C ALA A 937 22.40 -5.49 19.00
N SER A 938 21.58 -6.29 19.65
CA SER A 938 20.14 -6.19 19.57
C SER A 938 19.55 -5.31 20.67
N GLU A 939 20.17 -5.28 21.86
CA GLU A 939 19.95 -4.19 22.83
C GLU A 939 20.35 -2.84 22.22
N SER A 940 21.48 -2.80 21.50
CA SER A 940 21.94 -1.62 20.74
C SER A 940 20.92 -1.19 19.69
N LEU A 941 20.33 -2.15 18.95
CA LEU A 941 19.27 -1.90 17.97
C LEU A 941 18.05 -1.25 18.63
N MET A 942 17.57 -1.81 19.75
CA MET A 942 16.40 -1.30 20.48
C MET A 942 16.61 0.11 21.05
N ASN A 943 17.86 0.55 21.24
CA ASN A 943 18.22 1.87 21.76
C ASN A 943 18.59 2.90 20.68
N LEU A 944 18.56 2.55 19.37
CA LEU A 944 18.76 3.55 18.31
C LEU A 944 17.64 4.59 18.28
N SER A 945 17.98 5.83 17.93
CA SER A 945 16.99 6.85 17.60
C SER A 945 16.13 6.43 16.39
N PRO A 946 14.90 6.95 16.24
CA PRO A 946 14.10 6.81 15.02
C PRO A 946 14.89 7.12 13.73
N PHE A 947 15.70 8.19 13.72
CA PHE A 947 16.52 8.58 12.57
C PHE A 947 17.65 7.60 12.29
N ASP A 948 18.38 7.13 13.30
CA ASP A 948 19.44 6.13 13.14
C ASP A 948 18.86 4.77 12.69
N MET A 949 17.71 4.37 13.25
CA MET A 949 16.98 3.17 12.83
C MET A 949 16.56 3.25 11.35
N LYS A 950 15.95 4.38 10.95
CA LYS A 950 15.58 4.66 9.56
C LYS A 950 16.81 4.69 8.63
N SER A 951 17.94 5.21 9.11
CA SER A 951 19.20 5.28 8.37
C SER A 951 19.85 3.91 8.20
N LEU A 952 19.86 3.06 9.22
CA LEU A 952 20.32 1.68 9.14
C LEU A 952 19.55 0.92 8.05
N LEU A 953 18.22 1.04 8.05
CA LEU A 953 17.35 0.43 7.05
C LEU A 953 17.68 0.89 5.62
N HIS A 954 18.01 2.17 5.39
CA HIS A 954 18.42 2.65 4.06
C HIS A 954 19.68 1.96 3.56
N HIS A 955 20.69 1.81 4.42
CA HIS A 955 21.94 1.17 4.05
C HIS A 955 21.75 -0.33 3.77
N ILE A 956 20.89 -1.00 4.53
CA ILE A 956 20.48 -2.40 4.30
C ILE A 956 19.81 -2.54 2.92
N LEU A 957 18.81 -1.71 2.62
CA LEU A 957 18.05 -1.79 1.35
C LEU A 957 18.88 -1.38 0.13
N SER A 958 19.65 -0.30 0.23
CA SER A 958 20.54 0.18 -0.84
C SER A 958 21.75 -0.75 -1.04
N GLY A 959 22.15 -1.48 0.01
CA GLY A 959 23.31 -2.36 0.02
C GLY A 959 24.65 -1.62 -0.07
N LYS A 960 24.68 -0.34 0.31
CA LYS A 960 25.91 0.45 0.49
C LYS A 960 26.69 -0.02 1.73
N GLU A 961 27.97 0.31 1.77
CA GLU A 961 28.80 0.18 2.98
C GLU A 961 28.56 1.36 3.92
N PHE A 962 28.63 1.12 5.23
CA PHE A 962 28.37 2.13 6.26
C PHE A 962 29.26 1.88 7.49
N GLY A 963 29.57 2.96 8.21
CA GLY A 963 30.23 2.94 9.50
C GLY A 963 29.22 3.01 10.64
N VAL A 964 29.56 2.41 11.77
CA VAL A 964 28.81 2.49 13.02
C VAL A 964 29.80 2.83 14.13
N GLU A 965 29.58 3.93 14.84
CA GLU A 965 30.46 4.40 15.92
C GLU A 965 29.70 4.53 17.24
N ARG A 966 30.31 4.09 18.35
CA ARG A 966 29.82 4.33 19.71
C ARG A 966 30.32 5.71 20.16
N SER A 967 29.41 6.68 20.24
CA SER A 967 29.69 8.02 20.76
C SER A 967 29.77 8.01 22.29
N LEU A 968 30.87 8.52 22.83
CA LEU A 968 31.04 8.75 24.26
C LEU A 968 30.28 10.03 24.65
N ARG A 969 29.14 9.89 25.34
CA ARG A 969 28.47 11.03 25.99
C ARG A 969 29.33 11.52 27.19
N PRO A 970 29.28 12.83 27.54
CA PRO A 970 29.87 13.33 28.78
C PRO A 970 29.29 12.62 30.02
N VAL A 971 30.09 12.55 31.08
CA VAL A 971 29.81 11.74 32.30
C VAL A 971 28.54 12.18 33.06
N ASP A 972 28.01 13.37 32.76
CA ASP A 972 26.87 13.97 33.47
C ASP A 972 25.49 13.59 32.90
N SER A 973 25.40 12.82 31.79
CA SER A 973 24.12 12.37 31.23
C SER A 973 23.56 11.16 31.97
N SER A 974 22.30 11.21 32.42
CA SER A 974 21.63 10.14 33.18
C SER A 974 21.23 8.89 32.39
N SER A 975 21.53 8.83 31.09
CA SER A 975 21.25 7.66 30.23
C SER A 975 22.34 6.58 30.39
N SER A 976 21.96 5.37 30.75
CA SER A 976 22.88 4.24 31.01
C SER A 976 23.53 3.62 29.76
N SER A 977 23.02 3.89 28.56
CA SER A 977 23.47 3.27 27.30
C SER A 977 24.28 4.24 26.42
N PRO A 978 25.36 3.77 25.74
CA PRO A 978 26.14 4.60 24.83
C PRO A 978 25.33 4.95 23.56
N ALA A 979 25.40 6.21 23.12
CA ALA A 979 24.77 6.62 21.88
C ALA A 979 25.50 6.02 20.67
N ILE A 980 24.75 5.49 19.71
CA ILE A 980 25.30 4.89 18.48
C ILE A 980 24.93 5.80 17.31
N SER A 981 25.91 6.14 16.49
CA SER A 981 25.71 6.93 15.27
C SER A 981 26.05 6.12 14.02
N ILE A 982 25.28 6.33 12.96
CA ILE A 982 25.43 5.63 11.68
C ILE A 982 25.82 6.63 10.60
N HIS A 983 26.94 6.38 9.93
CA HIS A 983 27.51 7.29 8.94
C HIS A 983 27.82 6.59 7.62
N GLU A 984 27.54 7.27 6.51
CA GLU A 984 27.88 6.77 5.17
C GLU A 984 29.42 6.77 5.01
N MET A 985 30.01 5.59 4.77
CA MET A 985 31.42 5.49 4.41
C MET A 985 31.61 6.06 3.00
N GLY A 986 32.40 7.12 2.87
CA GLY A 986 32.60 7.78 1.58
C GLY A 986 33.25 6.86 0.54
N HIS A 987 32.53 6.57 -0.55
CA HIS A 987 32.95 5.86 -1.77
C HIS A 987 34.21 4.96 -1.69
N SER A 988 34.25 4.01 -0.74
CA SER A 988 34.99 2.77 -0.94
C SER A 988 34.42 2.07 -2.18
N GLY A 989 35.29 1.73 -3.14
CA GLY A 989 34.86 1.47 -4.52
C GLY A 989 33.98 0.22 -4.71
N ALA A 990 33.18 0.26 -5.79
CA ALA A 990 32.48 -0.85 -6.50
C ALA A 990 30.93 -0.88 -6.51
N THR A 991 30.21 0.00 -5.81
CA THR A 991 28.73 -0.12 -5.71
C THR A 991 27.91 0.17 -6.99
N LYS A 992 28.48 0.84 -8.01
CA LYS A 992 27.77 1.13 -9.28
C LYS A 992 28.14 0.26 -10.49
N THR A 993 29.17 -0.59 -10.40
CA THR A 993 29.79 -1.20 -11.60
C THR A 993 29.60 -2.72 -11.75
N GLU A 994 29.22 -3.47 -10.73
CA GLU A 994 29.29 -4.95 -10.81
C GLU A 994 28.03 -5.65 -11.36
N ARG A 995 26.87 -4.98 -11.41
CA ARG A 995 25.76 -5.41 -12.29
C ARG A 995 26.15 -5.39 -13.79
N SER A 996 27.28 -4.75 -14.14
CA SER A 996 27.88 -4.86 -15.46
C SER A 996 28.39 -6.27 -15.78
N GLY A 997 28.65 -7.14 -14.79
CA GLY A 997 29.12 -8.50 -15.04
C GLY A 997 28.11 -9.33 -15.85
N ILE A 998 26.84 -9.30 -15.46
CA ILE A 998 25.75 -10.04 -16.13
C ILE A 998 25.42 -9.44 -17.51
N THR A 999 25.46 -8.12 -17.66
CA THR A 999 25.22 -7.45 -18.95
C THR A 999 26.40 -7.58 -19.90
N LYS A 1000 27.64 -7.60 -19.39
CA LYS A 1000 28.85 -7.90 -20.16
C LYS A 1000 28.84 -9.35 -20.63
N LEU A 1001 28.53 -10.31 -19.76
CA LEU A 1001 28.30 -11.72 -20.11
C LEU A 1001 27.23 -11.86 -21.21
N LYS A 1002 26.10 -11.15 -21.07
CA LYS A 1002 25.02 -11.10 -22.08
C LYS A 1002 25.50 -10.51 -23.41
N SER A 1003 26.38 -9.51 -23.40
CA SER A 1003 26.94 -8.90 -24.63
C SER A 1003 27.97 -9.80 -25.32
N GLU A 1004 28.85 -10.44 -24.55
CA GLU A 1004 29.87 -11.38 -25.04
C GLU A 1004 29.21 -12.65 -25.61
N MET A 1005 28.18 -13.19 -24.93
CA MET A 1005 27.38 -14.30 -25.45
C MET A 1005 26.50 -13.91 -26.64
N LYS A 1006 25.99 -12.66 -26.73
CA LYS A 1006 25.29 -12.18 -27.93
C LYS A 1006 26.19 -12.11 -29.16
N GLN A 1007 27.48 -11.80 -29.02
CA GLN A 1007 28.43 -11.82 -30.15
C GLN A 1007 28.64 -13.23 -30.71
N VAL A 1008 28.45 -14.28 -29.90
CA VAL A 1008 28.52 -15.68 -30.37
C VAL A 1008 27.33 -16.05 -31.27
N ARG A 1009 26.16 -15.39 -31.15
CA ARG A 1009 24.95 -15.72 -31.93
C ARG A 1009 25.04 -15.44 -33.44
N VAL A 1010 25.94 -14.55 -33.89
CA VAL A 1010 25.93 -14.03 -35.28
C VAL A 1010 26.30 -15.10 -36.33
N PHE A 1011 26.79 -16.28 -35.91
CA PHE A 1011 27.38 -17.28 -36.80
C PHE A 1011 26.51 -18.49 -37.18
N CYS A 1012 25.29 -18.64 -36.66
CA CYS A 1012 24.45 -19.82 -36.98
C CYS A 1012 23.08 -19.47 -37.56
N GLN A 1013 22.91 -19.80 -38.84
CA GLN A 1013 21.62 -20.20 -39.43
C GLN A 1013 21.83 -21.58 -40.07
N CYS A 1014 20.79 -22.44 -40.00
CA CYS A 1014 20.68 -23.80 -40.56
C CYS A 1014 21.38 -24.97 -39.82
N SER A 1015 20.61 -25.76 -39.06
CA SER A 1015 20.66 -27.25 -39.07
C SER A 1015 19.48 -27.88 -38.31
N SER A 1016 19.21 -29.17 -38.56
CA SER A 1016 18.02 -29.96 -38.15
C SER A 1016 17.91 -30.34 -36.67
N GLU A 1017 16.68 -30.65 -36.22
CA GLU A 1017 16.25 -30.82 -34.82
C GLU A 1017 17.08 -31.81 -33.96
N SER A 1018 17.59 -32.92 -34.51
CA SER A 1018 18.28 -33.95 -33.72
C SER A 1018 19.70 -33.57 -33.25
N THR A 1019 20.23 -32.41 -33.64
CA THR A 1019 21.60 -31.98 -33.29
C THR A 1019 21.65 -30.87 -32.22
N ALA A 1020 20.48 -30.30 -31.87
CA ALA A 1020 20.38 -29.07 -31.07
C ALA A 1020 21.01 -29.14 -29.66
N VAL A 1021 21.01 -30.31 -29.01
CA VAL A 1021 21.53 -30.45 -27.63
C VAL A 1021 23.07 -30.60 -27.58
N LEU A 1022 23.68 -31.16 -28.63
CA LEU A 1022 25.15 -31.14 -28.77
C LEU A 1022 25.65 -29.73 -29.10
N GLU A 1023 24.90 -29.01 -29.95
CA GLU A 1023 25.13 -27.58 -30.24
C GLU A 1023 24.96 -26.71 -28.97
N LEU A 1024 23.96 -27.01 -28.13
CA LEU A 1024 23.74 -26.38 -26.81
C LEU A 1024 24.95 -26.56 -25.88
N CYS A 1025 25.43 -27.79 -25.71
CA CYS A 1025 26.63 -28.09 -24.93
C CYS A 1025 27.86 -27.36 -25.48
N TYR A 1026 28.00 -27.29 -26.81
CA TYR A 1026 29.07 -26.54 -27.47
C TYR A 1026 28.99 -25.03 -27.22
N GLN A 1027 27.81 -24.40 -27.32
CA GLN A 1027 27.64 -22.97 -27.05
C GLN A 1027 27.86 -22.60 -25.59
N LEU A 1028 27.36 -23.40 -24.64
CA LEU A 1028 27.63 -23.21 -23.21
C LEU A 1028 29.13 -23.39 -22.87
N THR A 1029 29.80 -24.36 -23.51
CA THR A 1029 31.26 -24.55 -23.39
C THR A 1029 32.04 -23.37 -23.97
N LYS A 1030 31.56 -22.77 -25.07
CA LYS A 1030 32.18 -21.59 -25.70
C LYS A 1030 32.03 -20.34 -24.82
N ALA A 1031 30.90 -20.19 -24.11
CA ALA A 1031 30.71 -19.14 -23.11
C ALA A 1031 31.61 -19.33 -21.86
N LEU A 1032 31.83 -20.57 -21.44
CA LEU A 1032 32.84 -20.91 -20.41
C LEU A 1032 34.26 -20.52 -20.84
N MET A 1033 34.62 -20.71 -22.11
CA MET A 1033 35.95 -20.31 -22.63
C MET A 1033 36.13 -18.78 -22.71
N SER A 1034 35.08 -17.99 -22.93
CA SER A 1034 35.18 -16.51 -22.81
C SER A 1034 35.34 -16.05 -21.37
N LEU A 1035 34.62 -16.66 -20.42
CA LEU A 1035 34.75 -16.40 -18.98
C LEU A 1035 36.20 -16.58 -18.49
N GLN A 1036 36.92 -17.58 -18.99
CA GLN A 1036 38.33 -17.84 -18.64
C GLN A 1036 39.34 -16.90 -19.31
N ARG A 1037 38.98 -16.20 -20.39
CA ARG A 1037 39.91 -15.32 -21.15
C ARG A 1037 39.88 -13.85 -20.73
N SER A 1038 38.92 -13.45 -19.91
CA SER A 1038 38.67 -12.04 -19.55
C SER A 1038 39.52 -11.49 -18.40
N SER A 1039 40.51 -12.24 -17.90
CA SER A 1039 41.38 -11.85 -16.78
C SER A 1039 42.84 -11.61 -17.20
N THR A 1040 43.17 -10.37 -17.55
CA THR A 1040 44.56 -9.86 -17.45
C THR A 1040 44.85 -9.43 -16.01
N PRO A 1041 45.94 -9.91 -15.36
CA PRO A 1041 46.23 -9.54 -13.98
C PRO A 1041 46.71 -8.09 -13.90
N SER A 1042 45.99 -7.24 -13.17
CA SER A 1042 46.45 -5.90 -12.82
C SER A 1042 47.58 -5.98 -11.80
N SER A 1043 48.81 -5.70 -12.20
CA SER A 1043 49.98 -5.70 -11.32
C SER A 1043 49.89 -4.60 -10.26
N PRO A 1044 50.25 -4.86 -8.99
CA PRO A 1044 50.37 -3.82 -7.98
C PRO A 1044 51.69 -3.07 -8.16
N THR A 1045 51.68 -1.73 -8.15
CA THR A 1045 52.92 -0.94 -8.09
C THR A 1045 52.72 0.34 -7.29
N SER A 1046 52.97 0.26 -5.99
CA SER A 1046 53.38 1.40 -5.15
C SER A 1046 54.19 0.90 -3.96
N THR A 1047 55.45 1.32 -3.90
CA THR A 1047 56.37 1.31 -2.75
C THR A 1047 55.71 1.75 -1.44
N SER A 1048 56.07 1.30 -0.22
CA SER A 1048 57.15 0.39 0.27
C SER A 1048 56.64 -0.31 1.56
N THR A 1049 57.37 -1.11 2.37
CA THR A 1049 58.82 -1.26 2.65
C THR A 1049 59.14 -2.70 3.14
N THR A 1050 60.39 -2.96 3.55
CA THR A 1050 60.92 -4.28 3.93
C THR A 1050 60.50 -4.80 5.31
N GLY A 1051 60.05 -6.06 5.38
CA GLY A 1051 59.88 -6.85 6.60
C GLY A 1051 59.65 -8.33 6.25
N SER A 1052 60.29 -9.26 6.96
CA SER A 1052 60.32 -10.70 6.63
C SER A 1052 59.05 -11.47 7.03
N SER A 1053 58.90 -12.63 6.39
CA SER A 1053 58.06 -13.79 6.78
C SER A 1053 56.65 -13.77 6.20
N GLY A 1054 56.33 -14.82 5.44
CA GLY A 1054 55.12 -14.90 4.65
C GLY A 1054 53.89 -15.31 5.44
N ASP A 1055 52.84 -14.50 5.32
CA ASP A 1055 51.45 -14.93 5.42
C ASP A 1055 50.70 -14.30 4.24
N MET A 1056 49.81 -15.04 3.58
CA MET A 1056 49.04 -14.49 2.45
C MET A 1056 47.89 -13.64 3.00
N SER A 1057 48.14 -12.34 3.17
CA SER A 1057 47.13 -11.40 3.66
C SER A 1057 45.88 -11.34 2.76
N TRP A 1058 44.85 -12.10 3.15
CA TRP A 1058 43.46 -11.99 2.70
C TRP A 1058 42.65 -11.06 3.64
N GLY A 1059 43.29 -10.03 4.20
CA GLY A 1059 42.82 -9.30 5.38
C GLY A 1059 41.46 -8.61 5.25
N ASP A 1060 41.25 -7.82 4.19
CA ASP A 1060 40.19 -6.79 4.18
C ASP A 1060 38.95 -7.10 3.32
N ARG A 1061 38.87 -8.27 2.67
CA ARG A 1061 37.74 -8.60 1.73
C ARG A 1061 36.94 -9.86 2.09
N LYS A 1062 37.27 -10.54 3.19
CA LYS A 1062 36.61 -11.78 3.58
C LYS A 1062 35.20 -11.51 4.15
N GLY A 1063 34.20 -12.20 3.63
CA GLY A 1063 32.79 -12.12 4.04
C GLY A 1063 31.92 -11.16 3.22
N GLN A 1064 32.47 -10.43 2.24
CA GLN A 1064 31.73 -9.40 1.49
C GLN A 1064 30.60 -10.00 0.62
N TRP A 1065 30.85 -11.15 -0.02
CA TRP A 1065 29.84 -11.80 -0.89
C TRP A 1065 28.86 -12.65 -0.09
N LEU A 1066 29.32 -13.32 0.97
CA LEU A 1066 28.42 -13.99 1.92
C LEU A 1066 27.43 -12.99 2.53
N ARG A 1067 27.91 -11.83 2.97
CA ARG A 1067 27.05 -10.71 3.43
C ARG A 1067 26.05 -10.29 2.35
N ARG A 1068 26.51 -10.08 1.11
CA ARG A 1068 25.64 -9.66 0.01
C ARG A 1068 24.55 -10.70 -0.28
N ARG A 1069 24.86 -12.00 -0.23
CA ARG A 1069 23.89 -13.09 -0.41
C ARG A 1069 22.90 -13.19 0.74
N ARG A 1070 23.34 -13.00 1.99
CA ARG A 1070 22.44 -12.89 3.15
C ARG A 1070 21.46 -11.73 2.99
N LEU A 1071 21.94 -10.56 2.56
CA LEU A 1071 21.11 -9.38 2.30
C LEU A 1071 20.07 -9.64 1.20
N ASP A 1072 20.52 -9.96 -0.02
CA ASP A 1072 19.63 -10.13 -1.16
C ASP A 1072 18.69 -11.35 -1.00
N GLY A 1073 19.15 -12.42 -0.35
CA GLY A 1073 18.34 -13.60 -0.03
C GLY A 1073 17.29 -13.35 1.06
N ALA A 1074 17.59 -12.56 2.09
CA ALA A 1074 16.62 -12.23 3.14
C ALA A 1074 15.45 -11.37 2.63
N ILE A 1075 15.74 -10.51 1.64
CA ILE A 1075 14.75 -9.62 1.00
C ILE A 1075 14.23 -10.13 -0.37
N ASN A 1076 14.60 -11.36 -0.75
CA ASN A 1076 14.25 -12.03 -2.01
C ASN A 1076 14.49 -11.20 -3.29
N ARG A 1077 15.57 -10.42 -3.35
CA ARG A 1077 15.84 -9.53 -4.48
C ARG A 1077 16.39 -10.30 -5.68
N VAL A 1078 15.58 -10.42 -6.74
CA VAL A 1078 15.96 -11.10 -8.00
C VAL A 1078 16.38 -10.11 -9.11
N PRO A 1079 16.99 -10.56 -10.22
CA PRO A 1079 17.31 -9.69 -11.36
C PRO A 1079 16.07 -9.32 -12.20
N VAL A 1080 16.15 -8.19 -12.92
CA VAL A 1080 15.02 -7.71 -13.76
C VAL A 1080 14.62 -8.73 -14.83
N GLY A 1081 13.31 -9.02 -14.90
CA GLY A 1081 12.76 -10.02 -15.81
C GLY A 1081 13.22 -11.45 -15.47
N PHE A 1082 13.42 -11.75 -14.19
CA PHE A 1082 13.68 -13.12 -13.72
C PHE A 1082 12.44 -14.00 -13.91
N TYR A 1083 11.28 -13.58 -13.38
CA TYR A 1083 10.05 -14.37 -13.40
C TYR A 1083 9.57 -14.71 -14.82
N GLU A 1084 9.55 -13.76 -15.75
CA GLU A 1084 9.20 -14.02 -17.17
C GLU A 1084 10.04 -15.15 -17.79
N LYS A 1085 11.32 -15.24 -17.42
CA LYS A 1085 12.21 -16.30 -17.94
C LYS A 1085 12.02 -17.61 -17.19
N VAL A 1086 11.68 -17.58 -15.89
CA VAL A 1086 11.24 -18.76 -15.13
C VAL A 1086 9.99 -19.36 -15.78
N TRP A 1087 9.06 -18.51 -16.23
CA TRP A 1087 7.88 -18.96 -16.99
C TRP A 1087 8.30 -19.63 -18.32
N LYS A 1088 9.18 -19.00 -19.10
CA LYS A 1088 9.68 -19.56 -20.38
C LYS A 1088 10.46 -20.87 -20.25
N ILE A 1089 11.19 -21.09 -19.14
CA ILE A 1089 11.87 -22.38 -18.92
C ILE A 1089 10.88 -23.47 -18.47
N LEU A 1090 9.85 -23.14 -17.68
CA LEU A 1090 8.77 -24.07 -17.31
C LEU A 1090 7.93 -24.55 -18.50
N GLN A 1091 7.86 -23.78 -19.59
CA GLN A 1091 7.26 -24.27 -20.84
C GLN A 1091 8.05 -25.41 -21.49
N LYS A 1092 9.34 -25.59 -21.14
CA LYS A 1092 10.25 -26.55 -21.77
C LYS A 1092 10.57 -27.77 -20.91
N CYS A 1093 10.32 -27.74 -19.60
CA CYS A 1093 10.54 -28.88 -18.70
C CYS A 1093 9.24 -29.33 -18.01
N HIS A 1094 9.24 -30.46 -17.30
CA HIS A 1094 8.04 -30.87 -16.54
C HIS A 1094 7.82 -30.00 -15.29
N GLY A 1095 8.90 -29.45 -14.73
CA GLY A 1095 8.89 -28.52 -13.60
C GLY A 1095 10.29 -28.19 -13.10
N LEU A 1096 10.39 -27.23 -12.18
CA LEU A 1096 11.60 -26.93 -11.42
C LEU A 1096 11.42 -27.41 -9.99
N SER A 1097 12.34 -28.26 -9.49
CA SER A 1097 12.38 -28.62 -8.06
C SER A 1097 13.39 -27.75 -7.34
N ILE A 1098 12.97 -27.14 -6.25
CA ILE A 1098 13.74 -26.26 -5.37
C ILE A 1098 13.52 -26.79 -3.95
N ASP A 1099 14.56 -27.38 -3.36
CA ASP A 1099 14.54 -27.91 -1.98
C ASP A 1099 13.36 -28.86 -1.71
N GLY A 1100 13.13 -29.78 -2.65
CA GLY A 1100 12.02 -30.76 -2.63
C GLY A 1100 10.66 -30.23 -3.10
N TYR A 1101 10.42 -28.93 -3.09
CA TYR A 1101 9.19 -28.33 -3.62
C TYR A 1101 9.25 -28.24 -5.14
N VAL A 1102 8.20 -28.69 -5.84
CA VAL A 1102 8.14 -28.66 -7.31
C VAL A 1102 7.24 -27.53 -7.77
N LEU A 1103 7.79 -26.63 -8.58
CA LEU A 1103 7.07 -25.65 -9.39
C LEU A 1103 6.72 -26.32 -10.74
N PRO A 1104 5.46 -26.73 -10.97
CA PRO A 1104 5.10 -27.56 -12.12
C PRO A 1104 4.91 -26.72 -13.40
N SER A 1105 5.14 -27.34 -14.56
CA SER A 1105 4.84 -26.74 -15.87
C SER A 1105 3.36 -26.39 -16.07
N SER A 1106 2.44 -27.05 -15.36
CA SER A 1106 1.00 -26.73 -15.37
C SER A 1106 0.70 -25.28 -15.00
N THR A 1107 1.53 -24.66 -14.14
CA THR A 1107 1.45 -23.23 -13.79
C THR A 1107 1.42 -22.32 -15.03
N THR A 1108 2.10 -22.69 -16.12
CA THR A 1108 2.12 -21.90 -17.37
C THR A 1108 0.80 -21.97 -18.17
N ARG A 1109 -0.04 -22.97 -17.89
CA ARG A 1109 -1.41 -23.08 -18.41
C ARG A 1109 -2.35 -22.15 -17.65
N GLU A 1110 -2.18 -22.09 -16.33
CA GLU A 1110 -2.97 -21.24 -15.44
C GLU A 1110 -2.59 -19.76 -15.58
N MET A 1111 -1.30 -19.43 -15.75
CA MET A 1111 -0.77 -18.06 -15.63
C MET A 1111 0.03 -17.60 -16.86
N THR A 1112 0.02 -16.30 -17.14
CA THR A 1112 0.85 -15.64 -18.19
C THR A 1112 2.23 -15.23 -17.63
N PRO A 1113 3.25 -14.94 -18.46
CA PRO A 1113 4.59 -14.62 -17.97
C PRO A 1113 4.69 -13.29 -17.20
N CYS A 1114 3.80 -12.33 -17.45
CA CYS A 1114 3.88 -11.00 -16.83
C CYS A 1114 2.94 -10.84 -15.62
N GLU A 1115 2.21 -11.88 -15.22
CA GLU A 1115 1.34 -11.89 -14.04
C GLU A 1115 2.11 -11.85 -12.71
N ILE A 1116 1.67 -10.99 -11.79
CA ILE A 1116 2.20 -10.98 -10.41
C ILE A 1116 1.84 -12.30 -9.70
N LYS A 1117 0.67 -12.89 -10.00
CA LYS A 1117 0.27 -14.21 -9.45
C LYS A 1117 1.32 -15.29 -9.72
N PHE A 1118 1.92 -15.31 -10.91
CA PHE A 1118 3.01 -16.23 -11.26
C PHE A 1118 4.27 -15.92 -10.46
N ALA A 1119 4.69 -14.64 -10.43
CA ALA A 1119 5.90 -14.22 -9.75
C ALA A 1119 5.86 -14.50 -8.23
N VAL A 1120 4.71 -14.25 -7.60
CA VAL A 1120 4.44 -14.61 -6.18
C VAL A 1120 4.48 -16.12 -5.96
N HIS A 1121 4.00 -16.94 -6.91
CA HIS A 1121 4.09 -18.41 -6.78
C HIS A 1121 5.54 -18.90 -6.85
N VAL A 1122 6.36 -18.38 -7.78
CA VAL A 1122 7.81 -18.65 -7.83
C VAL A 1122 8.50 -18.26 -6.52
N GLU A 1123 8.19 -17.07 -6.00
CA GLU A 1123 8.78 -16.61 -4.74
C GLU A 1123 8.29 -17.44 -3.54
N SER A 1124 7.04 -17.88 -3.53
CA SER A 1124 6.50 -18.79 -2.50
C SER A 1124 7.29 -20.10 -2.46
N VAL A 1125 7.70 -20.65 -3.59
CA VAL A 1125 8.56 -21.85 -3.63
C VAL A 1125 9.96 -21.53 -3.08
N LEU A 1126 10.61 -20.45 -3.53
CA LEU A 1126 11.92 -20.00 -3.01
C LEU A 1126 11.89 -19.70 -1.50
N ASN A 1127 10.75 -19.25 -0.97
CA ASN A 1127 10.57 -18.87 0.43
C ASN A 1127 10.57 -20.04 1.42
N HIS A 1128 10.44 -21.28 0.96
CA HIS A 1128 10.58 -22.48 1.80
C HIS A 1128 12.02 -22.71 2.26
N VAL A 1129 13.01 -22.24 1.49
CA VAL A 1129 14.43 -22.35 1.81
C VAL A 1129 14.75 -21.38 2.96
N PRO A 1130 15.11 -21.85 4.17
CA PRO A 1130 15.20 -20.95 5.32
C PRO A 1130 16.48 -20.08 5.31
N GLN A 1131 17.62 -20.63 4.89
CA GLN A 1131 18.90 -19.89 4.87
C GLN A 1131 18.94 -18.89 3.70
N PRO A 1132 19.09 -17.57 3.93
CA PRO A 1132 19.04 -16.57 2.87
C PRO A 1132 20.22 -16.68 1.90
N GLU A 1133 21.43 -16.98 2.37
CA GLU A 1133 22.59 -17.18 1.49
C GLU A 1133 22.42 -18.37 0.53
N TYR A 1134 21.74 -19.43 0.96
CA TYR A 1134 21.44 -20.60 0.13
C TYR A 1134 20.31 -20.32 -0.86
N ARG A 1135 19.25 -19.64 -0.41
CA ARG A 1135 18.18 -19.13 -1.29
C ARG A 1135 18.75 -18.30 -2.43
N GLN A 1136 19.74 -17.45 -2.16
CA GLN A 1136 20.39 -16.64 -3.20
C GLN A 1136 21.24 -17.46 -4.18
N LEU A 1137 21.93 -18.53 -3.74
CA LEU A 1137 22.61 -19.45 -4.67
C LEU A 1137 21.62 -20.21 -5.57
N LEU A 1138 20.43 -20.55 -5.07
CA LEU A 1138 19.36 -21.15 -5.88
C LEU A 1138 18.82 -20.16 -6.91
N VAL A 1139 18.68 -18.87 -6.56
CA VAL A 1139 18.34 -17.79 -7.52
C VAL A 1139 19.44 -17.63 -8.59
N GLU A 1140 20.72 -17.66 -8.21
CA GLU A 1140 21.85 -17.67 -9.16
C GLU A 1140 21.80 -18.89 -10.10
N ALA A 1141 21.50 -20.09 -9.58
CA ALA A 1141 21.37 -21.31 -10.37
C ALA A 1141 20.21 -21.24 -11.38
N ILE A 1142 19.03 -20.78 -10.94
CA ILE A 1142 17.87 -20.56 -11.82
C ILE A 1142 18.20 -19.51 -12.88
N LEU A 1143 18.89 -18.43 -12.51
CA LEU A 1143 19.32 -17.40 -13.46
C LEU A 1143 20.20 -17.99 -14.58
N VAL A 1144 21.13 -18.90 -14.26
CA VAL A 1144 21.91 -19.60 -15.30
C VAL A 1144 21.03 -20.54 -16.14
N LEU A 1145 20.10 -21.28 -15.52
CA LEU A 1145 19.11 -22.10 -16.25
C LEU A 1145 18.26 -21.25 -17.21
N THR A 1146 17.97 -19.98 -16.89
CA THR A 1146 17.19 -19.11 -17.78
C THR A 1146 17.87 -18.84 -19.13
N PHE A 1147 19.18 -19.05 -19.30
CA PHE A 1147 19.81 -18.94 -20.62
C PHE A 1147 19.30 -19.99 -21.62
N LEU A 1148 18.72 -21.10 -21.14
CA LEU A 1148 18.07 -22.14 -21.96
C LEU A 1148 16.69 -21.68 -22.50
N SER A 1149 16.08 -20.66 -21.89
CA SER A 1149 14.78 -20.13 -22.33
C SER A 1149 14.84 -19.48 -23.71
N ASP A 1150 16.01 -18.96 -24.09
CA ASP A 1150 16.29 -18.25 -25.36
C ASP A 1150 16.64 -19.19 -26.54
N ILE A 1151 16.63 -20.51 -26.35
CA ILE A 1151 17.14 -21.51 -27.32
C ILE A 1151 15.98 -22.33 -27.90
N GLU A 1152 15.96 -22.51 -29.22
CA GLU A 1152 14.91 -23.26 -29.95
C GLU A 1152 15.03 -24.77 -29.70
N VAL A 1153 14.45 -25.23 -28.59
CA VAL A 1153 14.33 -26.64 -28.22
C VAL A 1153 12.91 -26.89 -27.71
N ASN A 1154 12.22 -27.87 -28.30
CA ASN A 1154 10.81 -28.16 -28.04
C ASN A 1154 10.56 -28.72 -26.62
N SER A 1155 11.52 -29.44 -26.04
CA SER A 1155 11.50 -29.87 -24.63
C SER A 1155 12.90 -30.20 -24.11
N ILE A 1156 13.16 -29.89 -22.85
CA ILE A 1156 14.38 -30.21 -22.08
C ILE A 1156 14.18 -31.51 -21.27
N GLY A 1157 12.96 -32.03 -21.18
CA GLY A 1157 12.64 -33.26 -20.45
C GLY A 1157 12.10 -33.02 -19.04
N GLY A 1158 12.53 -33.84 -18.07
CA GLY A 1158 11.88 -34.06 -16.77
C GLY A 1158 11.84 -32.88 -15.78
N ILE A 1159 11.81 -33.20 -14.49
CA ILE A 1159 11.90 -32.19 -13.41
C ILE A 1159 13.37 -31.83 -13.22
N ILE A 1160 13.70 -30.54 -13.27
CA ILE A 1160 15.07 -30.03 -13.07
C ILE A 1160 15.26 -29.72 -11.58
N HIS A 1161 16.16 -30.43 -10.91
CA HIS A 1161 16.48 -30.24 -9.49
C HIS A 1161 17.56 -29.17 -9.31
N VAL A 1162 17.16 -27.98 -8.88
CA VAL A 1162 18.01 -26.79 -8.76
C VAL A 1162 18.99 -26.93 -7.59
N ASP A 1163 18.55 -27.51 -6.48
CA ASP A 1163 19.36 -27.87 -5.31
C ASP A 1163 20.55 -28.77 -5.71
N ARG A 1164 20.28 -29.85 -6.46
CA ARG A 1164 21.30 -30.78 -6.95
C ARG A 1164 22.33 -30.09 -7.87
N ILE A 1165 21.90 -29.13 -8.67
CA ILE A 1165 22.79 -28.30 -9.49
C ILE A 1165 23.72 -27.44 -8.62
N VAL A 1166 23.21 -26.81 -7.55
CA VAL A 1166 24.03 -26.03 -6.60
C VAL A 1166 25.02 -26.93 -5.86
N HIS A 1167 24.61 -28.12 -5.41
CA HIS A 1167 25.51 -29.10 -4.79
C HIS A 1167 26.60 -29.58 -5.75
N MET A 1168 26.26 -29.90 -7.01
CA MET A 1168 27.25 -30.26 -8.03
C MET A 1168 28.25 -29.12 -8.31
N ALA A 1169 27.79 -27.87 -8.36
CA ALA A 1169 28.66 -26.71 -8.52
C ALA A 1169 29.62 -26.54 -7.32
N ASN A 1170 29.11 -26.69 -6.10
CA ASN A 1170 29.91 -26.67 -4.88
C ASN A 1170 30.95 -27.81 -4.84
N ASP A 1171 30.59 -29.02 -5.27
CA ASP A 1171 31.53 -30.15 -5.27
C ASP A 1171 32.61 -29.99 -6.36
N LEU A 1172 32.29 -29.42 -7.54
CA LEU A 1172 33.28 -29.01 -8.54
C LEU A 1172 34.25 -27.95 -8.00
N PHE A 1173 33.74 -26.94 -7.28
CA PHE A 1173 34.55 -25.92 -6.60
C PHE A 1173 35.48 -26.54 -5.55
N LEU A 1174 34.97 -27.47 -4.73
CA LEU A 1174 35.77 -28.17 -3.71
C LEU A 1174 36.82 -29.11 -4.31
N GLN A 1175 36.54 -29.75 -5.45
CA GLN A 1175 37.54 -30.54 -6.19
C GLN A 1175 38.67 -29.65 -6.71
N GLU A 1176 38.33 -28.49 -7.27
CA GLU A 1176 39.30 -27.51 -7.78
C GLU A 1176 40.15 -26.92 -6.63
N LEU A 1177 39.56 -26.53 -5.50
CA LEU A 1177 40.30 -26.11 -4.30
C LEU A 1177 41.25 -27.20 -3.75
N LYS A 1178 40.81 -28.47 -3.74
CA LYS A 1178 41.67 -29.60 -3.34
C LYS A 1178 42.84 -29.80 -4.30
N SER A 1179 42.66 -29.57 -5.60
CA SER A 1179 43.75 -29.65 -6.59
C SER A 1179 44.80 -28.55 -6.40
N PHE A 1180 44.41 -27.40 -5.82
CA PHE A 1180 45.33 -26.34 -5.39
C PHE A 1180 45.90 -26.54 -3.97
N GLY A 1181 45.64 -27.68 -3.32
CA GLY A 1181 46.23 -28.05 -2.02
C GLY A 1181 45.50 -27.52 -0.78
N ALA A 1182 44.26 -27.01 -0.91
CA ALA A 1182 43.49 -26.54 0.24
C ALA A 1182 43.14 -27.69 1.20
N THR A 1183 43.37 -27.46 2.51
CA THR A 1183 43.06 -28.40 3.60
C THR A 1183 42.53 -27.65 4.83
N GLY A 1184 41.89 -28.36 5.77
CA GLY A 1184 41.35 -27.76 7.00
C GLY A 1184 40.12 -26.88 6.79
N SER A 1185 40.04 -25.76 7.51
CA SER A 1185 38.88 -24.85 7.57
C SER A 1185 38.48 -24.22 6.23
N ILE A 1186 39.33 -24.28 5.20
CA ILE A 1186 39.00 -23.83 3.85
C ILE A 1186 37.92 -24.72 3.19
N LEU A 1187 37.81 -25.98 3.63
CA LEU A 1187 36.83 -26.95 3.12
C LEU A 1187 35.61 -27.12 4.06
N GLU A 1188 35.46 -26.24 5.05
CA GLU A 1188 34.34 -26.28 6.00
C GLU A 1188 33.00 -26.06 5.28
N LYS A 1189 32.04 -26.93 5.60
CA LYS A 1189 30.68 -26.93 5.04
C LYS A 1189 29.70 -26.50 6.11
N ASP A 1190 28.73 -25.67 5.72
CA ASP A 1190 27.55 -25.41 6.51
C ASP A 1190 26.83 -26.74 6.81
N VAL A 1191 26.52 -26.99 8.08
CA VAL A 1191 25.89 -28.23 8.55
C VAL A 1191 24.45 -28.37 8.05
N ALA A 1192 23.74 -27.25 7.85
CA ALA A 1192 22.35 -27.26 7.39
C ALA A 1192 22.23 -27.46 5.87
N THR A 1193 23.14 -26.87 5.08
CA THR A 1193 23.04 -26.84 3.61
C THR A 1193 24.10 -27.66 2.88
N GLY A 1194 25.15 -28.14 3.56
CA GLY A 1194 26.24 -28.93 2.94
C GLY A 1194 27.12 -28.17 1.94
N ILE A 1195 26.92 -26.85 1.80
CA ILE A 1195 27.67 -25.95 0.93
C ILE A 1195 28.89 -25.40 1.69
N CYS A 1196 30.01 -25.21 0.99
CA CYS A 1196 31.23 -24.66 1.56
C CYS A 1196 31.09 -23.17 1.89
N HIS A 1197 31.55 -22.74 3.07
CA HIS A 1197 31.51 -21.33 3.46
C HIS A 1197 32.27 -20.40 2.49
N PHE A 1198 33.36 -20.88 1.88
CA PHE A 1198 34.08 -20.12 0.84
C PHE A 1198 33.33 -20.05 -0.49
N PHE A 1199 32.43 -20.98 -0.79
CA PHE A 1199 31.57 -20.89 -1.97
C PHE A 1199 30.50 -19.80 -1.79
N TYR A 1200 29.92 -19.70 -0.58
CA TYR A 1200 29.03 -18.58 -0.23
C TYR A 1200 29.70 -17.20 -0.29
N ASP A 1201 31.02 -17.13 -0.08
CA ASP A 1201 31.80 -15.89 -0.16
C ASP A 1201 32.55 -15.69 -1.50
N SER A 1202 32.34 -16.59 -2.47
CA SER A 1202 32.92 -16.46 -3.81
C SER A 1202 32.12 -15.47 -4.67
N ALA A 1203 32.82 -14.60 -5.41
CA ALA A 1203 32.17 -13.63 -6.30
C ALA A 1203 31.26 -14.31 -7.34
N PRO A 1204 30.15 -13.69 -7.78
CA PRO A 1204 29.29 -14.28 -8.82
C PRO A 1204 30.02 -14.55 -10.14
N SER A 1205 30.90 -13.63 -10.57
CA SER A 1205 31.61 -13.69 -11.85
C SER A 1205 33.13 -13.87 -11.69
N GLY A 1206 33.75 -14.55 -12.65
CA GLY A 1206 35.20 -14.78 -12.72
C GLY A 1206 35.54 -16.26 -12.89
N ALA A 1207 36.82 -16.58 -13.10
CA ALA A 1207 37.28 -17.96 -13.31
C ALA A 1207 36.91 -18.90 -12.14
N TYR A 1208 36.95 -18.37 -10.91
CA TYR A 1208 36.56 -19.05 -9.67
C TYR A 1208 35.20 -18.56 -9.11
N GLY A 1209 34.38 -17.88 -9.92
CA GLY A 1209 33.10 -17.34 -9.48
C GLY A 1209 31.96 -18.38 -9.49
N THR A 1210 30.96 -18.20 -8.63
CA THR A 1210 29.85 -19.18 -8.45
C THR A 1210 29.13 -19.48 -9.77
N MET A 1211 28.84 -18.47 -10.59
CA MET A 1211 28.15 -18.64 -11.88
C MET A 1211 28.93 -19.53 -12.86
N THR A 1212 30.26 -19.54 -12.78
CA THR A 1212 31.12 -20.42 -13.59
C THR A 1212 30.93 -21.88 -13.21
N TYR A 1213 30.87 -22.19 -11.91
CA TYR A 1213 30.60 -23.55 -11.41
C TYR A 1213 29.16 -23.99 -11.64
N LEU A 1214 28.19 -23.09 -11.45
CA LEU A 1214 26.78 -23.33 -11.78
C LEU A 1214 26.61 -23.63 -13.27
N THR A 1215 27.29 -22.91 -14.15
CA THR A 1215 27.29 -23.19 -15.60
C THR A 1215 27.90 -24.56 -15.91
N LYS A 1216 29.06 -24.91 -15.33
CA LYS A 1216 29.66 -26.26 -15.47
C LYS A 1216 28.69 -27.35 -14.99
N ALA A 1217 28.07 -27.17 -13.82
CA ALA A 1217 27.13 -28.12 -13.23
C ALA A 1217 25.87 -28.31 -14.09
N ILE A 1218 25.30 -27.24 -14.65
CA ILE A 1218 24.13 -27.30 -15.54
C ILE A 1218 24.44 -28.07 -16.82
N ILE A 1219 25.60 -27.86 -17.44
CA ILE A 1219 26.00 -28.61 -18.65
C ILE A 1219 26.07 -30.11 -18.36
N ILE A 1220 26.72 -30.50 -17.24
CA ILE A 1220 26.83 -31.91 -16.83
C ILE A 1220 25.44 -32.47 -16.52
N TYR A 1221 24.64 -31.75 -15.74
CA TYR A 1221 23.30 -32.17 -15.31
C TYR A 1221 22.35 -32.38 -16.50
N LEU A 1222 22.38 -31.51 -17.51
CA LEU A 1222 21.54 -31.65 -18.71
C LEU A 1222 22.02 -32.76 -19.66
N HIS A 1223 23.32 -33.08 -19.65
CA HIS A 1223 23.83 -34.21 -20.43
C HIS A 1223 23.26 -35.55 -19.95
N ASP A 1224 22.88 -35.66 -18.67
CA ASP A 1224 22.22 -36.85 -18.11
C ASP A 1224 20.74 -36.99 -18.56
N PHE A 1225 20.12 -35.94 -19.12
CA PHE A 1225 18.75 -35.98 -19.67
C PHE A 1225 18.67 -36.32 -21.16
N LEU A 1226 19.82 -36.48 -21.83
CA LEU A 1226 19.87 -36.93 -23.22
C LEU A 1226 19.33 -38.38 -23.33
N PRO A 1227 18.44 -38.69 -24.29
CA PRO A 1227 18.06 -40.07 -24.54
C PRO A 1227 19.31 -40.85 -24.97
N SER A 1228 19.61 -41.93 -24.23
CA SER A 1228 20.77 -42.78 -24.48
C SER A 1228 20.56 -43.71 -25.69
N THR A 1229 20.30 -43.15 -26.88
CA THR A 1229 20.27 -43.89 -28.15
C THR A 1229 21.68 -44.16 -28.67
N GLY A 1230 22.54 -44.70 -27.80
CA GLY A 1230 23.68 -45.49 -28.21
C GLY A 1230 23.21 -46.91 -28.49
N CYS A 1231 22.63 -47.15 -29.68
CA CYS A 1231 22.20 -48.49 -30.07
C CYS A 1231 23.43 -49.38 -30.30
N ALA A 1232 23.68 -50.30 -29.38
CA ALA A 1232 24.66 -51.36 -29.56
C ALA A 1232 24.08 -52.47 -30.43
N MET A 1233 24.33 -52.37 -31.75
CA MET A 1233 24.09 -53.36 -32.81
C MET A 1233 22.63 -53.68 -33.22
N GLN A 1234 22.48 -53.73 -34.56
CA GLN A 1234 21.36 -54.24 -35.39
C GLN A 1234 20.08 -53.41 -35.44
#